data_AF-A0AAU8JLF5-F1
#
_entry.id   AF-A0AAU8JLF5-F1
#
_cell.length_a   1.000
_cell.length_b   1.000
_cell.length_c   1.000
_cell.angle_alpha   90.00
_cell.angle_beta   90.00
_cell.angle_gamma   90.00
#
_symmetry.space_group_name_H-M   'P 1'
#
loop_
_entity.id
_entity.type
_entity.pdbx_description
1 polymer ?
#
loop_
_entity_poly.entity_id
_entity_poly.type
_entity_poly.pdbx_seq_one_letter_code
_entity_poly.pdbx_strand_id
1 'polypeptide(L)'
;MVNDLTQSSNNLAPVNYSSFLQQILRKLPDYPLFQLSSDRQRLVIQIDPLAKALATTSGVENPLISTQGVRSATVNFARGFEEQFPDKIQQIRFLLQQQLAGAISPSETIQELRDRLILNSLSELPKKDEKDKQPLTLWQDFAKPYPNQQTQQLRIETNRPGGDSALKFHKLTINVHNINQVQDQLKQGIENYILTEVDSEEKQQDLYDNLQDEIEDELSDFQELQRIVDTETLGKLKKYAKIVYLEHLLYHIQTADSVGRIYLQDLIRRLKLLEQYINDTSKTNADYEVSYAGYTINYRDVFSRAEAFDPLPIIPIVAGNLGEYTDTNKGETQFICGFKMKLNGAVQAYGGQPSFDYHLNLIDPDNLEHKENLANPEKAKSFAEKVLRRVLLYYFIFASRCNPLDPNYDPNSELEYPALEIFQTRVLPILQGNNEEQKKTLFYGMVKGFKEFNFREKIKRLGELLKNGLKQQTILPTGTYPIQITVRKGILSDTDSMPNGVFFNEDIINPKKCLRYISVGEAKVDPEALCQIPGTIKIEDIRYFTAESREEFTWKYQISGIKVLPVLWTPSDTKCREAYRHPGFPNSLVVFAYNKDILGPAKADQKEKPLTESQGFTYRFVWTLLSYICFDILLENAPNNLFIPQIRLHLGNQNNPFHAEKFIAHLSKSLSHLLREKYRSNSQGFRINNLSKFTINNGLASLYSVLPKKFRFSQNSAPPTLDKLAIIVVSSRESDAKYDNRNRQSRKANVIGEVITVQRTPNDIIVLTPLLTFSENYSLKDLYGEPPILIDTVSNLYRQGYRHFLYIAQAPHTSTLHITKTEQDEGLYFMSPSIINALGKNHGDIKIYPVFFNKYYVRKVKDMKQQQSLYVQETAELTRLSQDPQQQAVVFFNLFNGISVKGKDADDRFYNGVMSYSTLLGKFYPGVLDDQNIRQDLIYQSPLKNDILQYLTLFHFSRFEKNQNMCIKLDPYDNLIGEESVGALSIFPQMSPGVDFNSLAFLTEVKKVLNVRV
;
A
#
# COMPACT_ATOMS: atom_id res chain seq x y z
N MET A 1 42.39 -21.14 25.72
CA MET A 1 40.98 -20.87 25.36
C MET A 1 40.93 -19.48 24.80
N VAL A 2 40.97 -19.40 23.47
CA VAL A 2 40.95 -18.13 22.72
C VAL A 2 39.51 -17.96 22.27
N ASN A 3 38.89 -16.84 22.66
CA ASN A 3 37.58 -16.45 22.15
C ASN A 3 37.73 -16.08 20.67
N ASP A 4 37.24 -16.95 19.80
CA ASP A 4 37.02 -16.64 18.38
C ASP A 4 35.87 -15.62 18.27
N LEU A 5 36.22 -14.34 18.26
CA LEU A 5 35.37 -13.25 17.77
C LEU A 5 35.23 -13.41 16.24
N THR A 6 34.39 -14.34 15.79
CA THR A 6 34.02 -14.45 14.38
C THR A 6 32.91 -13.46 14.05
N GLN A 7 33.15 -12.64 13.04
CA GLN A 7 32.16 -11.81 12.34
C GLN A 7 31.04 -12.69 11.77
N SER A 8 29.88 -12.82 12.43
CA SER A 8 28.58 -13.18 11.80
C SER A 8 27.37 -13.19 12.77
N SER A 9 27.32 -12.34 13.80
CA SER A 9 26.15 -12.28 14.70
C SER A 9 25.00 -11.44 14.13
N ASN A 10 24.44 -11.82 12.97
CA ASN A 10 23.13 -11.29 12.58
C ASN A 10 22.07 -11.95 13.49
N ASN A 11 21.18 -11.16 14.08
CA ASN A 11 20.15 -11.65 15.03
C ASN A 11 18.90 -12.20 14.31
N LEU A 12 18.96 -12.51 13.02
CA LEU A 12 17.82 -13.03 12.25
C LEU A 12 17.68 -14.54 12.46
N ALA A 13 16.45 -15.04 12.34
CA ALA A 13 16.20 -16.48 12.45
C ALA A 13 16.79 -17.20 11.23
N PRO A 14 17.63 -18.24 11.41
CA PRO A 14 18.12 -19.05 10.30
C PRO A 14 17.01 -19.96 9.78
N VAL A 15 16.98 -20.18 8.47
CA VAL A 15 16.05 -21.10 7.81
C VAL A 15 16.79 -22.27 7.14
N ASN A 16 16.17 -23.44 7.14
CA ASN A 16 16.70 -24.65 6.50
C ASN A 16 15.62 -25.40 5.74
N TYR A 17 15.65 -25.36 4.41
CA TYR A 17 14.66 -26.06 3.55
C TYR A 17 15.10 -27.47 3.14
N SER A 18 16.16 -28.03 3.74
CA SER A 18 16.68 -29.37 3.39
C SER A 18 15.60 -30.43 3.35
N SER A 19 14.71 -30.48 4.35
CA SER A 19 13.61 -31.45 4.42
C SER A 19 12.68 -31.33 3.20
N PHE A 20 12.30 -30.10 2.80
CA PHE A 20 11.46 -29.86 1.63
C PHE A 20 12.13 -30.31 0.34
N LEU A 21 13.37 -29.85 0.10
CA LEU A 21 14.08 -30.12 -1.15
C LEU A 21 14.40 -31.62 -1.29
N GLN A 22 14.77 -32.30 -0.21
CA GLN A 22 14.99 -33.74 -0.21
C GLN A 22 13.72 -34.53 -0.49
N GLN A 23 12.58 -34.13 0.09
CA GLN A 23 11.32 -34.81 -0.16
C GLN A 23 10.81 -34.58 -1.59
N ILE A 24 11.03 -33.38 -2.15
CA ILE A 24 10.80 -33.12 -3.58
C ILE A 24 11.66 -34.07 -4.42
N LEU A 25 12.98 -34.11 -4.21
CA LEU A 25 13.89 -34.99 -4.96
C LEU A 25 13.48 -36.47 -4.88
N ARG A 26 13.06 -36.92 -3.70
CA ARG A 26 12.64 -38.31 -3.49
C ARG A 26 11.35 -38.66 -4.23
N LYS A 27 10.34 -37.79 -4.16
CA LYS A 27 9.01 -38.09 -4.71
C LYS A 27 8.83 -37.68 -6.17
N LEU A 28 9.58 -36.68 -6.64
CA LEU A 28 9.42 -36.16 -7.99
C LEU A 28 9.42 -37.26 -9.07
N PRO A 29 10.29 -38.29 -9.04
CA PRO A 29 10.27 -39.38 -10.02
C PRO A 29 8.95 -40.15 -10.14
N ASP A 30 8.18 -40.24 -9.04
CA ASP A 30 6.92 -41.00 -8.98
C ASP A 30 5.71 -40.23 -9.54
N TYR A 31 5.88 -38.93 -9.82
CA TYR A 31 4.82 -38.05 -10.29
C TYR A 31 5.19 -37.51 -11.68
N PRO A 32 4.52 -37.94 -12.76
CA PRO A 32 4.77 -37.41 -14.09
C PRO A 32 4.22 -35.98 -14.20
N LEU A 33 5.11 -34.98 -14.22
CA LEU A 33 4.71 -33.58 -14.26
C LEU A 33 4.32 -33.09 -15.65
N PHE A 34 4.82 -33.71 -16.72
CA PHE A 34 4.65 -33.21 -18.09
C PHE A 34 3.75 -34.14 -18.91
N GLN A 35 2.78 -33.54 -19.60
CA GLN A 35 1.89 -34.26 -20.52
C GLN A 35 1.67 -33.43 -21.79
N LEU A 36 1.91 -34.03 -22.95
CA LEU A 36 1.55 -33.44 -24.23
C LEU A 36 0.10 -33.75 -24.60
N SER A 37 -0.59 -32.77 -25.18
CA SER A 37 -1.86 -33.03 -25.85
C SER A 37 -1.68 -33.96 -27.06
N SER A 38 -2.77 -34.58 -27.50
CA SER A 38 -2.79 -35.47 -28.67
C SER A 38 -2.33 -34.78 -29.96
N ASP A 39 -2.66 -33.50 -30.13
CA ASP A 39 -2.19 -32.65 -31.25
C ASP A 39 -0.75 -32.15 -31.07
N ARG A 40 -0.12 -32.44 -29.91
CA ARG A 40 1.22 -32.00 -29.49
C ARG A 40 1.42 -30.48 -29.43
N GLN A 41 0.35 -29.71 -29.53
CA GLN A 41 0.40 -28.25 -29.47
C GLN A 41 0.35 -27.73 -28.03
N ARG A 42 0.04 -28.56 -27.04
CA ARG A 42 -0.09 -28.13 -25.65
C ARG A 42 0.78 -28.95 -24.73
N LEU A 43 1.57 -28.27 -23.91
CA LEU A 43 2.30 -28.86 -22.80
C LEU A 43 1.53 -28.59 -21.52
N VAL A 44 0.98 -29.63 -20.90
CA VAL A 44 0.31 -29.57 -19.61
C VAL A 44 1.31 -29.93 -18.51
N ILE A 45 1.41 -29.06 -17.50
CA ILE A 45 2.28 -29.19 -16.34
C ILE A 45 1.41 -29.45 -15.10
N GLN A 46 1.59 -30.62 -14.48
CA GLN A 46 0.78 -31.17 -13.39
C GLN A 46 1.55 -31.14 -12.05
N ILE A 47 1.76 -29.95 -11.48
CA ILE A 47 2.43 -29.80 -10.17
C ILE A 47 1.48 -30.15 -9.01
N ASP A 48 0.17 -29.93 -9.18
CA ASP A 48 -0.86 -30.09 -8.15
C ASP A 48 -0.79 -31.43 -7.39
N PRO A 49 -0.71 -32.59 -8.07
CA PRO A 49 -0.73 -33.88 -7.37
C PRO A 49 0.50 -34.10 -6.48
N LEU A 50 1.69 -33.70 -6.95
CA LEU A 50 2.93 -33.79 -6.17
C LEU A 50 2.90 -32.83 -4.97
N ALA A 51 2.45 -31.59 -5.19
CA ALA A 51 2.35 -30.58 -4.13
C ALA A 51 1.36 -31.03 -3.04
N LYS A 52 0.19 -31.58 -3.43
CA LYS A 52 -0.77 -32.18 -2.50
C LYS A 52 -0.16 -33.34 -1.73
N ALA A 53 0.49 -34.27 -2.43
CA ALA A 53 1.09 -35.44 -1.82
C ALA A 53 2.16 -35.07 -0.79
N LEU A 54 3.03 -34.10 -1.11
CA LEU A 54 4.06 -33.60 -0.18
C LEU A 54 3.44 -32.89 1.02
N ALA A 55 2.43 -32.05 0.79
CA ALA A 55 1.72 -31.36 1.87
C ALA A 55 1.05 -32.32 2.86
N THR A 56 0.57 -33.48 2.42
CA THR A 56 -0.07 -34.48 3.28
C THR A 56 0.87 -35.57 3.80
N THR A 57 2.15 -35.54 3.44
CA THR A 57 3.12 -36.58 3.86
C THR A 57 3.76 -36.23 5.20
N SER A 58 3.84 -37.22 6.09
CA SER A 58 4.63 -37.14 7.32
C SER A 58 6.14 -37.03 7.00
N GLY A 59 6.83 -36.05 7.59
CA GLY A 59 8.29 -35.89 7.43
C GLY A 59 8.74 -34.68 6.62
N VAL A 60 7.88 -33.68 6.43
CA VAL A 60 8.30 -32.31 6.08
C VAL A 60 8.42 -31.51 7.38
N GLU A 61 9.64 -31.15 7.74
CA GLU A 61 9.94 -30.41 8.98
C GLU A 61 9.74 -28.91 8.80
N ASN A 62 9.46 -28.19 9.89
CA ASN A 62 9.41 -26.73 9.84
C ASN A 62 10.81 -26.17 9.49
N PRO A 63 10.94 -25.28 8.47
CA PRO A 63 12.22 -24.67 8.13
C PRO A 63 12.85 -23.83 9.24
N LEU A 64 12.06 -23.42 10.24
CA LEU A 64 12.50 -22.62 11.38
C LEU A 64 12.79 -23.48 12.60
N ILE A 65 13.96 -23.24 13.20
CA ILE A 65 14.37 -23.87 14.47
C ILE A 65 13.68 -23.19 15.67
N SER A 66 13.47 -21.86 15.60
CA SER A 66 12.72 -21.08 16.60
C SER A 66 11.88 -20.02 15.92
N THR A 67 10.67 -19.80 16.45
CA THR A 67 9.69 -18.83 15.96
C THR A 67 9.56 -17.63 16.89
N GLN A 68 10.25 -17.62 18.04
CA GLN A 68 10.12 -16.59 19.05
C GLN A 68 10.59 -15.24 18.50
N GLY A 69 9.67 -14.27 18.48
CA GLY A 69 9.93 -12.92 18.00
C GLY A 69 10.23 -12.84 16.50
N VAL A 70 9.95 -13.85 15.69
CA VAL A 70 10.19 -13.82 14.23
C VAL A 70 8.97 -13.22 13.53
N ARG A 71 9.19 -12.19 12.71
CA ARG A 71 8.13 -11.59 11.88
C ARG A 71 8.10 -12.17 10.47
N SER A 72 9.27 -12.26 9.85
CA SER A 72 9.46 -12.80 8.49
C SER A 72 10.75 -13.60 8.46
N ALA A 73 10.77 -14.71 7.72
CA ALA A 73 11.98 -15.52 7.54
C ALA A 73 11.93 -16.27 6.21
N THR A 74 12.93 -16.03 5.35
CA THR A 74 12.94 -16.53 3.98
C THR A 74 14.33 -16.92 3.48
N VAL A 75 15.31 -16.01 3.52
CA VAL A 75 16.61 -16.17 2.82
C VAL A 75 17.82 -16.09 3.74
N ASN A 76 17.61 -15.96 5.05
CA ASN A 76 18.68 -16.13 6.03
C ASN A 76 19.02 -17.62 6.22
N PHE A 77 19.65 -18.25 5.22
CA PHE A 77 19.96 -19.68 5.24
C PHE A 77 20.87 -20.05 6.41
N ALA A 78 20.60 -21.20 7.04
CA ALA A 78 21.53 -21.80 7.99
C ALA A 78 22.84 -22.16 7.29
N ARG A 79 23.99 -21.92 7.94
CA ARG A 79 25.33 -22.09 7.35
C ARG A 79 25.53 -23.43 6.62
N GLY A 80 25.14 -24.55 7.24
CA GLY A 80 25.27 -25.88 6.62
C GLY A 80 24.28 -26.18 5.49
N PHE A 81 23.18 -25.42 5.40
CA PHE A 81 22.20 -25.54 4.31
C PHE A 81 22.56 -24.65 3.12
N GLU A 82 23.13 -23.46 3.37
CA GLU A 82 23.54 -22.50 2.33
C GLU A 82 24.46 -23.15 1.29
N GLU A 83 25.42 -23.97 1.72
CA GLU A 83 26.33 -24.72 0.85
C GLU A 83 25.63 -25.82 0.04
N GLN A 84 24.57 -26.45 0.57
CA GLN A 84 23.85 -27.54 -0.08
C GLN A 84 22.74 -27.06 -1.02
N PHE A 85 22.26 -25.84 -0.83
CA PHE A 85 21.12 -25.29 -1.55
C PHE A 85 21.32 -25.32 -3.08
N PRO A 86 22.45 -24.84 -3.64
CA PRO A 86 22.67 -24.85 -5.08
C PRO A 86 22.55 -26.25 -5.71
N ASP A 87 23.21 -27.24 -5.11
CA ASP A 87 23.21 -28.62 -5.60
C ASP A 87 21.81 -29.24 -5.59
N LYS A 88 21.03 -29.00 -4.54
CA LYS A 88 19.65 -29.51 -4.44
C LYS A 88 18.76 -28.91 -5.52
N ILE A 89 18.88 -27.61 -5.79
CA ILE A 89 18.13 -26.95 -6.86
C ILE A 89 18.51 -27.50 -8.23
N GLN A 90 19.81 -27.68 -8.51
CA GLN A 90 20.29 -28.25 -9.77
C GLN A 90 19.84 -29.71 -9.96
N GLN A 91 19.83 -30.52 -8.90
CA GLN A 91 19.29 -31.89 -8.95
C GLN A 91 17.79 -31.91 -9.28
N ILE A 92 16.98 -31.01 -8.70
CA ILE A 92 15.55 -30.89 -9.02
C ILE A 92 15.37 -30.49 -10.49
N ARG A 93 16.14 -29.50 -10.97
CA ARG A 93 16.14 -29.09 -12.38
C ARG A 93 16.48 -30.25 -13.31
N PHE A 94 17.52 -31.01 -13.01
CA PHE A 94 17.95 -32.15 -13.80
C PHE A 94 16.85 -33.23 -13.90
N LEU A 95 16.21 -33.59 -12.78
CA LEU A 95 15.10 -34.54 -12.78
C LEU A 95 13.89 -34.05 -13.59
N LEU A 96 13.53 -32.76 -13.46
CA LEU A 96 12.48 -32.16 -14.27
C LEU A 96 12.82 -32.16 -15.76
N GLN A 97 14.07 -31.87 -16.11
CA GLN A 97 14.53 -31.89 -17.49
C GLN A 97 14.48 -33.30 -18.08
N GLN A 98 14.85 -34.32 -17.30
CA GLN A 98 14.70 -35.73 -17.70
C GLN A 98 13.22 -36.12 -17.89
N GLN A 99 12.33 -35.72 -16.98
CA GLN A 99 10.90 -36.00 -17.14
C GLN A 99 10.31 -35.32 -18.37
N LEU A 100 10.69 -34.07 -18.65
CA LEU A 100 10.22 -33.37 -19.86
C LEU A 100 10.76 -34.06 -21.12
N ALA A 101 12.03 -34.46 -21.15
CA ALA A 101 12.61 -35.22 -22.25
C ALA A 101 11.95 -36.59 -22.45
N GLY A 102 11.52 -37.24 -21.36
CA GLY A 102 10.75 -38.49 -21.41
C GLY A 102 9.29 -38.32 -21.87
N ALA A 103 8.72 -37.12 -21.72
CA ALA A 103 7.35 -36.82 -22.12
C ALA A 103 7.20 -36.39 -23.60
N ILE A 104 8.31 -36.06 -24.26
CA ILE A 104 8.38 -35.76 -25.71
C ILE A 104 8.73 -37.02 -26.51
N SER A 105 8.66 -36.94 -27.85
CA SER A 105 9.07 -38.08 -28.68
C SER A 105 10.58 -38.34 -28.55
N PRO A 106 11.07 -39.60 -28.65
CA PRO A 106 12.50 -39.91 -28.56
C PRO A 106 13.39 -39.19 -29.58
N SER A 107 12.82 -38.78 -30.72
CA SER A 107 13.49 -38.03 -31.78
C SER A 107 13.35 -36.51 -31.66
N GLU A 108 12.55 -36.02 -30.70
CA GLU A 108 12.29 -34.59 -30.51
C GLU A 108 13.13 -34.05 -29.36
N THR A 109 13.69 -32.86 -29.53
CA THR A 109 14.40 -32.14 -28.46
C THR A 109 13.47 -31.19 -27.70
N ILE A 110 13.82 -30.83 -26.46
CA ILE A 110 13.09 -29.79 -25.70
C ILE A 110 13.05 -28.47 -26.47
N GLN A 111 14.10 -28.15 -27.23
CA GLN A 111 14.17 -26.98 -28.07
C GLN A 111 13.10 -26.98 -29.18
N GLU A 112 12.92 -28.11 -29.86
CA GLU A 112 11.90 -28.27 -30.91
C GLU A 112 10.49 -28.18 -30.34
N LEU A 113 10.25 -28.78 -29.16
CA LEU A 113 8.98 -28.61 -28.44
C LEU A 113 8.74 -27.12 -28.15
N ARG A 114 9.72 -26.42 -27.57
CA ARG A 114 9.61 -25.00 -27.24
C ARG A 114 9.31 -24.18 -28.48
N ASP A 115 10.03 -24.39 -29.57
CA ASP A 115 9.87 -23.63 -30.80
C ASP A 115 8.50 -23.89 -31.45
N ARG A 116 7.92 -25.09 -31.29
CA ARG A 116 6.53 -25.40 -31.67
C ARG A 116 5.50 -24.66 -30.80
N LEU A 117 5.78 -24.48 -29.52
CA LEU A 117 4.89 -23.76 -28.59
C LEU A 117 4.96 -22.22 -28.77
N ILE A 118 6.03 -21.71 -29.39
CA ILE A 118 6.24 -20.29 -29.65
C ILE A 118 5.60 -19.89 -30.98
N LEU A 119 4.69 -18.93 -30.93
CA LEU A 119 4.16 -18.24 -32.11
C LEU A 119 5.19 -17.22 -32.63
N ASN A 120 5.29 -17.06 -33.94
CA ASN A 120 6.28 -16.15 -34.54
C ASN A 120 5.89 -14.67 -34.39
N SER A 121 4.60 -14.39 -34.16
CA SER A 121 4.10 -13.03 -34.01
C SER A 121 2.80 -12.97 -33.20
N LEU A 122 2.58 -11.84 -32.52
CA LEU A 122 1.29 -11.48 -31.90
C LEU A 122 0.12 -11.49 -32.90
N SER A 123 0.39 -11.33 -34.20
CA SER A 123 -0.63 -11.40 -35.26
C SER A 123 -1.15 -12.82 -35.54
N GLU A 124 -0.45 -13.87 -35.09
CA GLU A 124 -0.85 -15.27 -35.23
C GLU A 124 -1.86 -15.72 -34.16
N LEU A 125 -2.13 -14.87 -33.16
CA LEU A 125 -3.16 -15.15 -32.16
C LEU A 125 -4.55 -15.30 -32.82
N PRO A 126 -5.36 -16.31 -32.46
CA PRO A 126 -6.65 -16.55 -33.08
C PRO A 126 -7.59 -15.35 -32.97
N LYS A 127 -8.04 -14.85 -34.12
CA LYS A 127 -8.99 -13.74 -34.20
C LYS A 127 -10.36 -14.17 -33.70
N LYS A 128 -11.10 -13.20 -33.15
CA LYS A 128 -12.47 -13.41 -32.71
C LYS A 128 -13.39 -13.68 -33.93
N ASP A 129 -14.25 -14.71 -33.84
CA ASP A 129 -15.43 -14.79 -34.70
C ASP A 129 -16.51 -13.83 -34.17
N GLU A 130 -16.99 -12.93 -35.04
CA GLU A 130 -18.02 -11.95 -34.67
C GLU A 130 -19.40 -12.58 -34.42
N LYS A 131 -19.64 -13.80 -34.93
CA LYS A 131 -20.92 -14.51 -34.76
C LYS A 131 -21.05 -15.19 -33.39
N ASP A 132 -19.94 -15.29 -32.65
CA ASP A 132 -19.86 -16.07 -31.41
C ASP A 132 -20.21 -15.22 -30.17
N LYS A 133 -21.22 -15.68 -29.42
CA LYS A 133 -21.82 -14.89 -28.32
C LYS A 133 -20.89 -14.67 -27.11
N GLN A 134 -19.81 -15.45 -26.93
CA GLN A 134 -18.50 -15.04 -26.37
C GLN A 134 -17.59 -16.23 -25.95
N PRO A 135 -16.57 -16.58 -26.75
CA PRO A 135 -15.34 -17.17 -26.26
C PRO A 135 -14.34 -16.07 -25.85
N LEU A 136 -13.58 -16.30 -24.79
CA LEU A 136 -12.40 -15.50 -24.45
C LEU A 136 -11.38 -15.63 -25.58
N THR A 137 -10.96 -14.51 -26.18
CA THR A 137 -9.87 -14.46 -27.18
C THR A 137 -8.73 -13.61 -26.64
N LEU A 138 -7.51 -13.94 -27.07
CA LEU A 138 -6.31 -13.14 -26.77
C LEU A 138 -6.00 -12.13 -27.89
N TRP A 139 -6.72 -12.15 -29.00
CA TRP A 139 -6.39 -11.26 -30.11
C TRP A 139 -6.79 -9.81 -29.83
N GLN A 140 -5.92 -8.88 -30.23
CA GLN A 140 -6.18 -7.44 -30.28
C GLN A 140 -5.64 -6.86 -31.59
N ASP A 141 -6.27 -5.80 -32.09
CA ASP A 141 -5.73 -5.04 -33.22
C ASP A 141 -4.56 -4.16 -32.76
N PHE A 142 -3.34 -4.71 -32.81
CA PHE A 142 -2.11 -4.00 -32.45
C PHE A 142 -1.68 -2.94 -33.48
N ALA A 143 -2.19 -3.03 -34.71
CA ALA A 143 -1.87 -2.09 -35.78
C ALA A 143 -2.72 -0.82 -35.70
N LYS A 144 -3.92 -0.92 -35.09
CA LYS A 144 -4.82 0.20 -34.86
C LYS A 144 -4.15 1.34 -34.09
N PRO A 145 -4.06 2.55 -34.67
CA PRO A 145 -3.64 3.72 -33.92
C PRO A 145 -4.74 4.16 -32.96
N TYR A 146 -4.32 4.73 -31.84
CA TYR A 146 -5.17 5.42 -30.87
C TYR A 146 -5.00 6.93 -31.09
N PRO A 147 -5.89 7.57 -31.87
CA PRO A 147 -5.78 8.99 -32.18
C PRO A 147 -6.31 9.87 -31.05
N ASN A 148 -6.14 11.19 -31.20
CA ASN A 148 -6.79 12.24 -30.40
C ASN A 148 -6.53 12.13 -28.89
N GLN A 149 -5.32 11.69 -28.48
CA GLN A 149 -4.92 11.78 -27.09
C GLN A 149 -4.59 13.23 -26.77
N GLN A 150 -5.16 13.76 -25.70
CA GLN A 150 -5.03 15.15 -25.32
C GLN A 150 -4.60 15.31 -23.87
N THR A 151 -3.66 16.22 -23.66
CA THR A 151 -3.34 16.77 -22.34
C THR A 151 -3.69 18.26 -22.32
N GLN A 152 -4.14 18.77 -21.18
CA GLN A 152 -4.41 20.20 -21.00
C GLN A 152 -3.78 20.71 -19.70
N GLN A 153 -3.06 21.82 -19.80
CA GLN A 153 -2.46 22.46 -18.64
C GLN A 153 -3.53 23.09 -17.74
N LEU A 154 -3.31 23.00 -16.44
CA LEU A 154 -4.05 23.68 -15.39
C LEU A 154 -3.18 24.75 -14.74
N ARG A 155 -3.84 25.77 -14.21
CA ARG A 155 -3.24 26.83 -13.38
C ARG A 155 -3.91 26.97 -12.03
N ILE A 156 -3.15 27.33 -11.01
CA ILE A 156 -3.68 27.65 -9.67
C ILE A 156 -3.79 29.17 -9.54
N GLU A 157 -5.02 29.69 -9.50
CA GLU A 157 -5.29 31.13 -9.46
C GLU A 157 -6.21 31.50 -8.28
N THR A 158 -5.97 32.64 -7.64
CA THR A 158 -6.72 33.09 -6.44
C THR A 158 -7.78 34.15 -6.74
N ASN A 159 -7.64 34.85 -7.86
CA ASN A 159 -8.43 36.06 -8.14
C ASN A 159 -9.66 35.79 -9.02
N ARG A 160 -9.89 34.53 -9.43
CA ARG A 160 -11.02 34.15 -10.27
C ARG A 160 -12.17 33.56 -9.45
N PRO A 161 -13.43 33.74 -9.88
CA PRO A 161 -14.56 33.10 -9.25
C PRO A 161 -14.40 31.57 -9.21
N GLY A 162 -14.65 30.95 -8.06
CA GLY A 162 -14.50 29.50 -7.90
C GLY A 162 -15.38 28.66 -8.84
N GLY A 163 -16.52 29.22 -9.29
CA GLY A 163 -17.39 28.58 -10.28
C GLY A 163 -16.73 28.36 -11.63
N ASP A 164 -15.65 29.09 -11.94
CA ASP A 164 -14.91 28.94 -13.19
C ASP A 164 -13.86 27.83 -13.18
N SER A 165 -13.53 27.32 -12.00
CA SER A 165 -12.51 26.29 -11.83
C SER A 165 -12.91 24.96 -12.50
N ALA A 166 -11.90 24.25 -12.98
CA ALA A 166 -12.00 22.87 -13.43
C ALA A 166 -12.08 21.92 -12.23
N LEU A 167 -11.17 22.11 -11.27
CA LEU A 167 -11.00 21.25 -10.11
C LEU A 167 -10.90 22.09 -8.84
N LYS A 168 -11.23 21.46 -7.71
CA LYS A 168 -11.00 22.01 -6.37
C LYS A 168 -10.36 21.01 -5.43
N PHE A 169 -9.53 21.52 -4.53
CA PHE A 169 -8.75 20.76 -3.56
C PHE A 169 -8.89 21.41 -2.19
N HIS A 170 -9.19 20.62 -1.17
CA HIS A 170 -9.19 21.10 0.20
C HIS A 170 -7.88 20.66 0.86
N LYS A 171 -7.00 21.63 1.10
CA LYS A 171 -5.67 21.45 1.66
C LYS A 171 -5.73 21.54 3.19
N LEU A 172 -4.99 20.65 3.84
CA LEU A 172 -4.71 20.65 5.27
C LEU A 172 -3.24 21.02 5.48
N THR A 173 -2.97 21.98 6.36
CA THR A 173 -1.64 22.24 6.88
C THR A 173 -1.68 22.14 8.39
N ILE A 174 -0.86 21.26 8.95
CA ILE A 174 -0.65 21.14 10.40
C ILE A 174 0.72 21.73 10.69
N ASN A 175 0.79 22.75 11.55
CA ASN A 175 2.05 23.32 12.02
C ASN A 175 2.20 23.04 13.51
N VAL A 176 3.35 22.56 13.94
CA VAL A 176 3.72 22.34 15.34
C VAL A 176 4.86 23.29 15.66
N HIS A 177 4.73 24.04 16.74
CA HIS A 177 5.67 25.08 17.14
C HIS A 177 6.45 24.67 18.38
N ASN A 178 7.58 25.35 18.62
CA ASN A 178 8.46 25.16 19.78
C ASN A 178 8.96 23.71 19.97
N ILE A 179 9.19 22.96 18.89
CA ILE A 179 9.68 21.56 18.96
C ILE A 179 11.04 21.46 19.66
N ASN A 180 11.87 22.50 19.55
CA ASN A 180 13.19 22.57 20.16
C ASN A 180 13.17 22.79 21.68
N GLN A 181 12.01 23.15 22.24
CA GLN A 181 11.83 23.36 23.68
C GLN A 181 11.17 22.17 24.38
N VAL A 182 10.80 21.11 23.65
CA VAL A 182 10.06 19.97 24.21
C VAL A 182 10.83 19.28 25.33
N GLN A 183 12.14 19.11 25.16
CA GLN A 183 13.01 18.55 26.20
C GLN A 183 12.98 19.39 27.48
N ASP A 184 13.21 20.70 27.34
CA ASP A 184 13.23 21.63 28.47
C ASP A 184 11.87 21.70 29.17
N GLN A 185 10.78 21.70 28.41
CA GLN A 185 9.42 21.71 28.95
C GLN A 185 9.08 20.39 29.67
N LEU A 186 9.51 19.25 29.15
CA LEU A 186 9.33 17.96 29.84
C LEU A 186 10.14 17.92 31.14
N LYS A 187 11.41 18.34 31.11
CA LYS A 187 12.27 18.45 32.29
C LYS A 187 11.62 19.32 33.37
N GLN A 188 11.25 20.56 33.01
CA GLN A 188 10.59 21.50 33.94
C GLN A 188 9.26 20.95 34.46
N GLY A 189 8.50 20.24 33.63
CA GLY A 189 7.27 19.57 34.04
C GLY A 189 7.51 18.54 35.16
N ILE A 190 8.55 17.72 35.01
CA ILE A 190 8.93 16.71 36.02
C ILE A 190 9.47 17.39 37.28
N GLU A 191 10.32 18.42 37.13
CA GLU A 191 10.85 19.19 38.27
C GLU A 191 9.72 19.83 39.09
N ASN A 192 8.73 20.42 38.43
CA ASN A 192 7.56 21.00 39.09
C ASN A 192 6.72 19.94 39.81
N TYR A 193 6.60 18.74 39.23
CA TYR A 193 5.93 17.61 39.89
C TYR A 193 6.68 17.17 41.14
N ILE A 194 8.01 17.00 41.07
CA ILE A 194 8.87 16.67 42.22
C ILE A 194 8.73 17.73 43.31
N LEU A 195 8.81 19.01 42.96
CA LEU A 195 8.67 20.13 43.89
C LEU A 195 7.31 20.12 44.61
N THR A 196 6.25 19.66 43.94
CA THR A 196 4.89 19.65 44.48
C THR A 196 4.62 18.42 45.36
N GLU A 197 5.18 17.26 45.00
CA GLU A 197 4.83 15.97 45.61
C GLU A 197 5.90 15.43 46.60
N VAL A 198 7.07 16.06 46.68
CA VAL A 198 8.18 15.64 47.56
C VAL A 198 8.50 16.72 48.59
N ASP A 199 8.31 16.41 49.87
CA ASP A 199 8.44 17.40 50.97
C ASP A 199 9.89 17.65 51.46
N SER A 200 10.89 16.91 50.96
CA SER A 200 12.28 16.96 51.44
C SER A 200 13.22 17.55 50.40
N GLU A 201 13.85 18.67 50.71
CA GLU A 201 14.82 19.34 49.82
C GLU A 201 16.00 18.44 49.44
N GLU A 202 16.51 17.61 50.37
CA GLU A 202 17.57 16.63 50.09
C GLU A 202 17.11 15.59 49.07
N LYS A 203 15.91 15.03 49.25
CA LYS A 203 15.33 14.08 48.27
C LYS A 203 15.01 14.73 46.93
N GLN A 204 14.58 15.99 46.93
CA GLN A 204 14.34 16.73 45.68
C GLN A 204 15.64 16.87 44.90
N GLN A 205 16.75 17.22 45.57
CA GLN A 205 18.05 17.33 44.91
C GLN A 205 18.53 16.00 44.34
N ASP A 206 18.43 14.91 45.10
CA ASP A 206 18.77 13.55 44.61
C ASP A 206 17.93 13.18 43.36
N LEU A 207 16.65 13.53 43.34
CA LEU A 207 15.77 13.28 42.20
C LEU A 207 16.10 14.17 40.99
N TYR A 208 16.53 15.41 41.21
CA TYR A 208 16.99 16.27 40.12
C TYR A 208 18.28 15.73 39.48
N ASP A 209 19.21 15.23 40.29
CA ASP A 209 20.45 14.61 39.81
C ASP A 209 20.13 13.33 39.02
N ASN A 210 19.26 12.45 39.55
CA ASN A 210 18.80 11.25 38.83
C ASN A 210 18.06 11.57 37.51
N LEU A 211 17.23 12.62 37.49
CA LEU A 211 16.55 13.06 36.26
C LEU A 211 17.56 13.55 35.22
N GLN A 212 18.64 14.20 35.66
CA GLN A 212 19.70 14.64 34.78
C GLN A 212 20.43 13.45 34.16
N ASP A 213 20.71 12.39 34.94
CA ASP A 213 21.27 11.13 34.44
C ASP A 213 20.36 10.48 33.38
N GLU A 214 19.03 10.43 33.61
CA GLU A 214 18.05 9.92 32.64
C GLU A 214 18.03 10.76 31.34
N ILE A 215 18.24 12.07 31.43
CA ILE A 215 18.29 12.93 30.24
C ILE A 215 19.55 12.66 29.40
N GLU A 216 20.67 12.32 30.06
CA GLU A 216 21.96 12.06 29.43
C GLU A 216 22.08 10.66 28.84
N ASP A 217 21.36 9.66 29.38
CA ASP A 217 21.31 8.31 28.82
C ASP A 217 20.39 8.21 27.59
N GLU A 218 20.97 7.94 26.41
CA GLU A 218 20.24 7.76 25.14
C GLU A 218 19.23 6.59 25.15
N LEU A 219 19.36 5.65 26.09
CA LEU A 219 18.50 4.47 26.22
C LEU A 219 17.46 4.59 27.33
N SER A 220 17.36 5.77 27.97
CA SER A 220 16.47 6.02 29.09
C SER A 220 14.99 6.07 28.72
N ASP A 221 14.12 5.96 29.73
CA ASP A 221 12.68 6.09 29.54
C ASP A 221 12.28 7.54 29.20
N PHE A 222 13.08 8.52 29.63
CA PHE A 222 12.92 9.92 29.21
C PHE A 222 13.09 10.07 27.69
N GLN A 223 14.17 9.50 27.13
CA GLN A 223 14.43 9.51 25.69
C GLN A 223 13.37 8.72 24.92
N GLU A 224 12.88 7.62 25.49
CA GLU A 224 11.77 6.85 24.92
C GLU A 224 10.48 7.68 24.83
N LEU A 225 10.14 8.46 25.87
CA LEU A 225 8.97 9.34 25.83
C LEU A 225 9.09 10.40 24.74
N GLN A 226 10.26 11.03 24.62
CA GLN A 226 10.52 12.00 23.56
C GLN A 226 10.35 11.38 22.18
N ARG A 227 10.89 10.17 21.97
CA ARG A 227 10.73 9.42 20.71
C ARG A 227 9.28 9.07 20.40
N ILE A 228 8.49 8.68 21.40
CA ILE A 228 7.06 8.39 21.22
C ILE A 228 6.30 9.66 20.84
N VAL A 229 6.55 10.78 21.54
CA VAL A 229 5.96 12.08 21.20
C VAL A 229 6.34 12.48 19.78
N ASP A 230 7.60 12.29 19.40
CA ASP A 230 8.12 12.60 18.07
C ASP A 230 7.41 11.78 16.98
N THR A 231 7.31 10.46 17.15
CA THR A 231 6.89 9.53 16.09
C THR A 231 5.39 9.27 15.98
N GLU A 232 4.61 9.46 17.05
CA GLU A 232 3.21 9.04 17.10
C GLU A 232 2.19 10.21 17.14
N THR A 233 2.65 11.43 17.48
CA THR A 233 1.77 12.60 17.66
C THR A 233 1.07 13.03 16.37
N LEU A 234 1.73 12.89 15.21
CA LEU A 234 1.13 13.23 13.91
C LEU A 234 -0.16 12.44 13.65
N GLY A 235 -0.23 11.18 14.10
CA GLY A 235 -1.44 10.36 14.00
C GLY A 235 -2.63 10.97 14.75
N LYS A 236 -2.39 11.46 15.97
CA LYS A 236 -3.39 12.15 16.79
C LYS A 236 -3.79 13.50 16.21
N LEU A 237 -2.83 14.27 15.71
CA LEU A 237 -3.07 15.54 15.01
C LEU A 237 -3.98 15.34 13.79
N LYS A 238 -3.70 14.33 12.97
CA LYS A 238 -4.54 13.97 11.81
C LYS A 238 -5.93 13.50 12.23
N LYS A 239 -6.06 12.76 13.34
CA LYS A 239 -7.36 12.36 13.90
C LYS A 239 -8.17 13.59 14.32
N TYR A 240 -7.57 14.51 15.07
CA TYR A 240 -8.23 15.74 15.53
C TYR A 240 -8.60 16.68 14.36
N ALA A 241 -7.74 16.78 13.34
CA ALA A 241 -8.01 17.55 12.13
C ALA A 241 -9.28 17.11 11.39
N LYS A 242 -9.70 15.84 11.52
CA LYS A 242 -10.99 15.36 10.99
C LYS A 242 -12.17 16.10 11.65
N ILE A 243 -12.11 16.36 12.96
CA ILE A 243 -13.16 17.08 13.71
C ILE A 243 -13.16 18.56 13.29
N VAL A 244 -11.99 19.21 13.31
CA VAL A 244 -11.83 20.64 12.93
C VAL A 244 -12.33 20.89 11.51
N TYR A 245 -12.08 19.97 10.58
CA TYR A 245 -12.58 20.10 9.22
C TYR A 245 -14.11 19.99 9.11
N LEU A 246 -14.76 19.14 9.92
CA LEU A 246 -16.23 19.08 9.98
C LEU A 246 -16.82 20.38 10.54
N GLU A 247 -16.18 20.98 11.55
CA GLU A 247 -16.58 22.29 12.10
C GLU A 247 -16.42 23.41 11.07
N HIS A 248 -15.28 23.41 10.36
CA HIS A 248 -15.03 24.35 9.27
C HIS A 248 -16.11 24.24 8.18
N LEU A 249 -16.51 23.02 7.82
CA LEU A 249 -17.59 22.77 6.87
C LEU A 249 -18.95 23.22 7.42
N LEU A 250 -19.27 22.93 8.68
CA LEU A 250 -20.52 23.34 9.32
C LEU A 250 -20.71 24.86 9.34
N TYR A 251 -19.62 25.61 9.53
CA TYR A 251 -19.64 27.06 9.57
C TYR A 251 -19.79 27.70 8.18
N HIS A 252 -19.14 27.14 7.16
CA HIS A 252 -19.04 27.78 5.84
C HIS A 252 -19.99 27.21 4.76
N ILE A 253 -20.56 26.01 4.94
CA ILE A 253 -21.51 25.46 3.96
C ILE A 253 -22.84 26.23 4.03
N GLN A 254 -23.15 26.93 2.94
CA GLN A 254 -24.46 27.54 2.71
C GLN A 254 -25.51 26.49 2.29
N THR A 255 -26.52 26.26 3.13
CA THR A 255 -27.57 25.26 2.85
C THR A 255 -28.92 25.66 3.46
N ALA A 256 -30.01 25.30 2.79
CA ALA A 256 -31.36 25.38 3.34
C ALA A 256 -31.78 24.11 4.10
N ASP A 257 -30.99 23.01 4.01
CA ASP A 257 -31.27 21.77 4.73
C ASP A 257 -30.88 21.88 6.22
N SER A 258 -31.82 22.41 7.01
CA SER A 258 -31.66 22.58 8.46
C SER A 258 -31.45 21.26 9.20
N VAL A 259 -32.13 20.20 8.79
CA VAL A 259 -32.05 18.87 9.43
C VAL A 259 -30.70 18.22 9.16
N GLY A 260 -30.22 18.23 7.92
CA GLY A 260 -28.88 17.75 7.60
C GLY A 260 -27.82 18.49 8.42
N ARG A 261 -28.00 19.81 8.62
CA ARG A 261 -27.09 20.63 9.44
C ARG A 261 -27.10 20.19 10.90
N ILE A 262 -28.26 19.85 11.45
CA ILE A 262 -28.40 19.28 12.80
C ILE A 262 -27.69 17.92 12.89
N TYR A 263 -27.78 17.05 11.86
CA TYR A 263 -27.03 15.79 11.86
C TYR A 263 -25.51 15.98 11.83
N LEU A 264 -25.03 17.01 11.12
CA LEU A 264 -23.61 17.36 11.12
C LEU A 264 -23.17 17.90 12.50
N GLN A 265 -24.00 18.75 13.11
CA GLN A 265 -23.79 19.25 14.48
C GLN A 265 -23.75 18.10 15.48
N ASP A 266 -24.68 17.14 15.39
CA ASP A 266 -24.69 16.00 16.29
C ASP A 266 -23.44 15.14 16.10
N LEU A 267 -23.05 14.82 14.86
CA LEU A 267 -21.82 14.06 14.59
C LEU A 267 -20.58 14.71 15.23
N ILE A 268 -20.40 16.03 15.06
CA ILE A 268 -19.29 16.79 15.67
C ILE A 268 -19.35 16.69 17.20
N ARG A 269 -20.53 16.94 17.77
CA ARG A 269 -20.77 16.88 19.22
C ARG A 269 -20.46 15.49 19.77
N ARG A 270 -20.90 14.41 19.13
CA ARG A 270 -20.62 13.02 19.53
C ARG A 270 -19.14 12.67 19.46
N LEU A 271 -18.44 13.12 18.43
CA LEU A 271 -16.99 12.93 18.30
C LEU A 271 -16.23 13.64 19.42
N LYS A 272 -16.59 14.89 19.73
CA LYS A 272 -16.02 15.62 20.87
C LYS A 272 -16.34 14.95 22.22
N LEU A 273 -17.57 14.46 22.42
CA LEU A 273 -17.95 13.72 23.62
C LEU A 273 -17.14 12.43 23.78
N LEU A 274 -16.87 11.72 22.68
CA LEU A 274 -16.01 10.52 22.72
C LEU A 274 -14.57 10.87 23.08
N GLU A 275 -13.99 11.93 22.50
CA GLU A 275 -12.65 12.40 22.89
C GLU A 275 -12.61 12.84 24.36
N GLN A 276 -13.65 13.52 24.86
CA GLN A 276 -13.74 13.88 26.27
C GLN A 276 -13.79 12.64 27.17
N TYR A 277 -14.61 11.64 26.82
CA TYR A 277 -14.71 10.40 27.58
C TYR A 277 -13.37 9.64 27.62
N ILE A 278 -12.69 9.49 26.49
CA ILE A 278 -11.42 8.74 26.42
C ILE A 278 -10.30 9.46 27.18
N ASN A 279 -10.32 10.79 27.21
CA ASN A 279 -9.31 11.62 27.88
C ASN A 279 -9.74 12.11 29.28
N ASP A 280 -10.74 11.49 29.91
CA ASP A 280 -11.23 11.85 31.25
C ASP A 280 -10.21 11.44 32.32
N THR A 281 -9.63 12.43 33.02
CA THR A 281 -8.58 12.23 34.02
C THR A 281 -9.09 11.74 35.36
N SER A 282 -10.40 11.88 35.64
CA SER A 282 -10.96 11.38 36.90
C SER A 282 -11.13 9.86 36.92
N LYS A 283 -10.74 9.16 35.84
CA LYS A 283 -10.94 7.72 35.66
C LYS A 283 -9.62 7.00 35.47
N THR A 284 -9.50 5.89 36.19
CA THR A 284 -8.38 4.97 36.12
C THR A 284 -8.41 4.17 34.82
N ASN A 285 -7.31 3.49 34.49
CA ASN A 285 -7.27 2.64 33.29
C ASN A 285 -8.25 1.45 33.39
N ALA A 286 -8.48 0.91 34.60
CA ALA A 286 -9.41 -0.20 34.83
C ALA A 286 -10.85 0.15 34.44
N ASP A 287 -11.25 1.43 34.55
CA ASP A 287 -12.58 1.92 34.17
C ASP A 287 -12.90 1.78 32.67
N TYR A 288 -11.88 1.53 31.84
CA TYR A 288 -12.01 1.37 30.39
C TYR A 288 -11.78 -0.05 29.90
N GLU A 289 -11.54 -1.00 30.82
CA GLU A 289 -11.39 -2.40 30.48
C GLU A 289 -12.74 -3.02 30.17
N VAL A 290 -12.83 -3.65 29.00
CA VAL A 290 -14.04 -4.35 28.54
C VAL A 290 -13.65 -5.66 27.87
N SER A 291 -14.55 -6.63 27.89
CA SER A 291 -14.29 -7.95 27.32
C SER A 291 -15.41 -8.46 26.44
N TYR A 292 -15.05 -9.31 25.47
CA TYR A 292 -15.99 -10.06 24.64
C TYR A 292 -15.32 -11.34 24.12
N ALA A 293 -16.07 -12.44 24.09
CA ALA A 293 -15.59 -13.75 23.67
C ALA A 293 -14.28 -14.20 24.38
N GLY A 294 -14.13 -13.83 25.66
CA GLY A 294 -12.96 -14.17 26.47
C GLY A 294 -11.72 -13.31 26.25
N TYR A 295 -11.81 -12.24 25.45
CA TYR A 295 -10.70 -11.31 25.21
C TYR A 295 -11.00 -9.92 25.76
N THR A 296 -10.01 -9.28 26.38
CA THR A 296 -10.11 -7.96 27.01
C THR A 296 -9.36 -6.90 26.20
N ILE A 297 -9.94 -5.70 26.10
CA ILE A 297 -9.26 -4.50 25.61
C ILE A 297 -9.47 -3.34 26.58
N ASN A 298 -8.58 -2.36 26.50
CA ASN A 298 -8.77 -1.05 27.11
C ASN A 298 -9.24 -0.05 26.04
N TYR A 299 -10.38 0.60 26.24
CA TYR A 299 -10.89 1.55 25.26
C TYR A 299 -9.98 2.77 25.06
N ARG A 300 -9.26 3.21 26.11
CA ARG A 300 -8.32 4.33 26.01
C ARG A 300 -7.17 4.01 25.05
N ASP A 301 -6.67 2.77 25.08
CA ASP A 301 -5.58 2.28 24.21
C ASP A 301 -5.97 2.14 22.74
N VAL A 302 -7.24 1.83 22.50
CA VAL A 302 -7.75 1.61 21.14
C VAL A 302 -8.11 2.92 20.46
N PHE A 303 -8.63 3.90 21.22
CA PHE A 303 -9.07 5.19 20.68
C PHE A 303 -8.01 6.30 20.75
N SER A 304 -6.87 6.06 21.41
CA SER A 304 -5.69 6.91 21.33
C SER A 304 -5.04 6.91 19.94
N ARG A 305 -5.31 5.87 19.13
CA ARG A 305 -4.71 5.61 17.81
C ARG A 305 -5.32 6.43 16.68
N ALA A 306 -4.56 6.69 15.62
CA ALA A 306 -4.93 7.56 14.49
C ALA A 306 -6.13 7.04 13.68
N GLU A 307 -6.22 5.73 13.51
CA GLU A 307 -7.23 5.04 12.70
C GLU A 307 -8.58 4.92 13.42
N ALA A 308 -8.71 5.36 14.68
CA ALA A 308 -9.87 5.13 15.57
C ALA A 308 -11.22 5.33 14.86
N PHE A 309 -11.35 6.41 14.07
CA PHE A 309 -12.58 6.81 13.38
C PHE A 309 -12.83 6.18 11.99
N ASP A 310 -11.89 5.39 11.46
CA ASP A 310 -11.99 4.84 10.11
C ASP A 310 -13.23 3.94 9.86
N PRO A 311 -13.81 3.25 10.87
CA PRO A 311 -15.06 2.51 10.70
C PRO A 311 -16.32 3.37 10.53
N LEU A 312 -16.24 4.70 10.65
CA LEU A 312 -17.41 5.57 10.44
C LEU A 312 -17.81 5.62 8.96
N PRO A 313 -19.12 5.61 8.63
CA PRO A 313 -19.60 5.72 7.26
C PRO A 313 -19.37 7.11 6.67
N ILE A 314 -19.47 8.17 7.49
CA ILE A 314 -19.23 9.55 7.11
C ILE A 314 -18.17 10.14 8.04
N ILE A 315 -16.99 10.41 7.48
CA ILE A 315 -15.87 11.03 8.19
C ILE A 315 -14.86 11.59 7.17
N PRO A 316 -14.18 12.71 7.47
CA PRO A 316 -13.04 13.14 6.67
C PRO A 316 -11.89 12.13 6.73
N ILE A 317 -11.17 12.03 5.62
CA ILE A 317 -9.95 11.26 5.47
C ILE A 317 -8.85 12.23 5.08
N VAL A 318 -7.81 12.29 5.90
CA VAL A 318 -6.55 12.97 5.56
C VAL A 318 -5.76 12.06 4.63
N ALA A 319 -5.45 12.51 3.43
CA ALA A 319 -4.80 11.71 2.39
C ALA A 319 -3.83 12.54 1.53
N GLY A 320 -2.76 11.89 1.09
CA GLY A 320 -1.73 12.49 0.24
C GLY A 320 -0.85 13.45 1.05
N ASN A 321 0.29 12.96 1.53
CA ASN A 321 1.31 13.82 2.12
C ASN A 321 2.00 14.58 0.97
N LEU A 322 1.75 15.89 0.88
CA LEU A 322 2.24 16.76 -0.18
C LEU A 322 3.59 17.38 0.15
N GLY A 323 3.93 17.43 1.44
CA GLY A 323 5.19 17.98 1.91
C GLY A 323 5.28 17.97 3.42
N GLU A 324 6.51 17.91 3.88
CA GLU A 324 6.93 17.98 5.27
C GLU A 324 8.12 18.92 5.32
N TYR A 325 8.11 19.84 6.29
CA TYR A 325 9.13 20.86 6.43
C TYR A 325 9.44 21.10 7.91
N THR A 326 10.72 21.20 8.23
CA THR A 326 11.19 21.47 9.59
C THR A 326 12.15 22.66 9.58
N ASP A 327 11.80 23.72 10.31
CA ASP A 327 12.69 24.84 10.63
C ASP A 327 13.25 24.64 12.03
N THR A 328 14.45 24.06 12.13
CA THR A 328 15.12 23.85 13.42
C THR A 328 15.47 25.16 14.12
N ASN A 329 15.65 26.26 13.38
CA ASN A 329 15.99 27.56 13.97
C ASN A 329 14.78 28.21 14.64
N LYS A 330 13.59 28.03 14.06
CA LYS A 330 12.33 28.51 14.64
C LYS A 330 11.64 27.49 15.55
N GLY A 331 12.09 26.25 15.53
CA GLY A 331 11.44 25.15 16.24
C GLY A 331 10.07 24.82 15.66
N GLU A 332 9.90 24.88 14.33
CA GLU A 332 8.61 24.64 13.68
C GLU A 332 8.66 23.42 12.75
N THR A 333 7.65 22.55 12.83
CA THR A 333 7.45 21.43 11.90
C THR A 333 6.08 21.51 11.26
N GLN A 334 6.04 21.49 9.94
CA GLN A 334 4.84 21.60 9.14
C GLN A 334 4.58 20.36 8.30
N PHE A 335 3.35 19.87 8.33
CA PHE A 335 2.85 18.78 7.48
C PHE A 335 1.74 19.28 6.57
N ILE A 336 1.84 18.96 5.28
CA ILE A 336 0.87 19.39 4.27
C ILE A 336 0.18 18.16 3.69
N CYS A 337 -1.14 18.10 3.81
CA CYS A 337 -1.96 16.97 3.39
C CYS A 337 -3.20 17.43 2.62
N GLY A 338 -3.92 16.48 2.03
CA GLY A 338 -5.24 16.72 1.44
C GLY A 338 -6.39 16.17 2.27
N PHE A 339 -7.58 16.77 2.15
CA PHE A 339 -8.83 16.19 2.64
C PHE A 339 -9.65 15.53 1.53
N LYS A 340 -10.21 14.36 1.83
CA LYS A 340 -11.37 13.78 1.13
C LYS A 340 -12.44 13.36 2.14
N MET A 341 -13.69 13.32 1.72
CA MET A 341 -14.82 12.87 2.54
C MET A 341 -15.17 11.41 2.24
N LYS A 342 -15.29 10.57 3.28
CA LYS A 342 -15.96 9.27 3.19
C LYS A 342 -17.47 9.50 3.21
N LEU A 343 -18.21 8.92 2.26
CA LEU A 343 -19.64 9.18 2.05
C LEU A 343 -20.46 7.89 2.00
N ASN A 344 -20.19 6.98 2.94
CA ASN A 344 -20.82 5.66 3.08
C ASN A 344 -20.76 4.77 1.82
N GLY A 345 -19.71 4.90 1.01
CA GLY A 345 -19.49 4.08 -0.19
C GLY A 345 -19.24 2.60 0.11
N ALA A 346 -19.25 1.79 -0.94
CA ALA A 346 -19.06 0.35 -0.87
C ALA A 346 -17.66 -0.08 -0.39
N VAL A 347 -17.60 -1.02 0.56
CA VAL A 347 -16.36 -1.67 1.02
C VAL A 347 -16.04 -2.83 0.07
N GLN A 348 -15.19 -2.56 -0.92
CA GLN A 348 -14.92 -3.46 -2.04
C GLN A 348 -14.28 -4.80 -1.62
N ALA A 349 -13.46 -4.81 -0.56
CA ALA A 349 -12.83 -6.03 -0.05
C ALA A 349 -13.82 -7.07 0.54
N TYR A 350 -15.09 -6.68 0.76
CA TYR A 350 -16.09 -7.49 1.48
C TYR A 350 -17.46 -7.46 0.81
N GLY A 351 -17.52 -7.68 -0.50
CA GLY A 351 -18.80 -7.83 -1.20
C GLY A 351 -19.41 -6.53 -1.73
N GLY A 352 -18.78 -5.37 -1.46
CA GLY A 352 -19.28 -4.07 -1.94
C GLY A 352 -20.45 -3.51 -1.12
N GLN A 353 -20.64 -3.95 0.13
CA GLN A 353 -21.66 -3.39 1.02
C GLN A 353 -21.31 -1.95 1.44
N PRO A 354 -22.31 -1.06 1.66
CA PRO A 354 -22.07 0.26 2.24
C PRO A 354 -21.32 0.15 3.58
N SER A 355 -20.43 1.10 3.85
CA SER A 355 -19.57 1.08 5.04
C SER A 355 -20.32 0.89 6.36
N PHE A 356 -21.51 1.50 6.50
CA PHE A 356 -22.35 1.34 7.70
C PHE A 356 -22.80 -0.11 7.87
N ASP A 357 -23.37 -0.72 6.82
CA ASP A 357 -23.90 -2.07 6.87
C ASP A 357 -22.80 -3.12 7.07
N TYR A 358 -21.65 -2.94 6.42
CA TYR A 358 -20.50 -3.82 6.62
C TYR A 358 -20.06 -3.88 8.10
N HIS A 359 -19.89 -2.73 8.73
CA HIS A 359 -19.45 -2.69 10.13
C HIS A 359 -20.55 -3.10 11.11
N LEU A 360 -21.82 -2.87 10.77
CA LEU A 360 -22.95 -3.37 11.54
C LEU A 360 -23.02 -4.90 11.51
N ASN A 361 -22.77 -5.52 10.36
CA ASN A 361 -22.71 -6.98 10.20
C ASN A 361 -21.59 -7.61 11.06
N LEU A 362 -20.47 -6.91 11.26
CA LEU A 362 -19.41 -7.41 12.15
C LEU A 362 -19.81 -7.37 13.63
N ILE A 363 -20.71 -6.46 14.04
CA ILE A 363 -21.23 -6.40 15.42
C ILE A 363 -22.30 -7.47 15.65
N ASP A 364 -23.12 -7.76 14.62
CA ASP A 364 -24.24 -8.70 14.69
C ASP A 364 -23.78 -10.13 15.02
N PRO A 365 -24.10 -10.66 16.22
CA PRO A 365 -23.69 -12.01 16.62
C PRO A 365 -24.29 -13.11 15.73
N ASP A 366 -25.38 -12.84 14.99
CA ASP A 366 -25.98 -13.81 14.08
C ASP A 366 -25.34 -13.86 12.69
N ASN A 367 -24.50 -12.88 12.36
CA ASN A 367 -23.83 -12.83 11.08
C ASN A 367 -22.84 -14.00 10.94
N LEU A 368 -22.80 -14.59 9.74
CA LEU A 368 -21.90 -15.72 9.45
C LEU A 368 -20.43 -15.33 9.63
N GLU A 369 -20.02 -14.16 9.16
CA GLU A 369 -18.63 -13.67 9.29
C GLU A 369 -18.25 -13.47 10.77
N HIS A 370 -19.21 -13.05 11.60
CA HIS A 370 -19.00 -12.92 13.04
C HIS A 370 -18.72 -14.29 13.70
N LYS A 371 -19.58 -15.28 13.41
CA LYS A 371 -19.47 -16.64 13.94
C LYS A 371 -18.18 -17.32 13.48
N GLU A 372 -17.85 -17.22 12.19
CA GLU A 372 -16.65 -17.85 11.61
C GLU A 372 -15.35 -17.27 12.17
N ASN A 373 -15.25 -15.94 12.34
CA ASN A 373 -14.02 -15.32 12.86
C ASN A 373 -13.80 -15.59 14.35
N LEU A 374 -14.86 -15.70 15.15
CA LEU A 374 -14.75 -16.11 16.56
C LEU A 374 -14.48 -17.60 16.73
N ALA A 375 -15.00 -18.45 15.83
CA ALA A 375 -14.72 -19.88 15.84
C ALA A 375 -13.28 -20.22 15.43
N ASN A 376 -12.58 -19.31 14.75
CA ASN A 376 -11.18 -19.47 14.36
C ASN A 376 -10.25 -18.99 15.50
N PRO A 377 -9.52 -19.90 16.20
CA PRO A 377 -8.69 -19.52 17.35
C PRO A 377 -7.61 -18.48 17.06
N GLU A 378 -7.09 -18.45 15.83
CA GLU A 378 -6.01 -17.54 15.41
C GLU A 378 -6.52 -16.11 15.18
N LYS A 379 -7.80 -15.97 14.80
CA LYS A 379 -8.43 -14.67 14.51
C LYS A 379 -9.28 -14.15 15.66
N ALA A 380 -9.79 -15.05 16.50
CA ALA A 380 -10.79 -14.77 17.52
C ALA A 380 -10.42 -13.56 18.39
N LYS A 381 -9.17 -13.49 18.88
CA LYS A 381 -8.66 -12.34 19.64
C LYS A 381 -8.81 -11.05 18.84
N SER A 382 -8.12 -10.94 17.71
CA SER A 382 -8.12 -9.74 16.87
C SER A 382 -9.53 -9.32 16.42
N PHE A 383 -10.42 -10.29 16.22
CA PHE A 383 -11.79 -10.06 15.82
C PHE A 383 -12.64 -9.54 16.98
N ALA A 384 -12.52 -10.11 18.18
CA ALA A 384 -13.19 -9.63 19.39
C ALA A 384 -12.79 -8.18 19.70
N GLU A 385 -11.49 -7.85 19.62
CA GLU A 385 -10.99 -6.48 19.74
C GLU A 385 -11.63 -5.55 18.68
N LYS A 386 -11.72 -6.02 17.42
CA LYS A 386 -12.43 -5.35 16.32
C LYS A 386 -13.89 -5.06 16.68
N VAL A 387 -14.61 -6.01 17.27
CA VAL A 387 -16.04 -5.88 17.62
C VAL A 387 -16.22 -4.85 18.73
N LEU A 388 -15.50 -4.99 19.84
CA LEU A 388 -15.60 -4.07 20.99
C LEU A 388 -15.31 -2.62 20.59
N ARG A 389 -14.30 -2.39 19.75
CA ARG A 389 -13.99 -1.07 19.19
C ARG A 389 -15.17 -0.49 18.41
N ARG A 390 -15.82 -1.29 17.55
CA ARG A 390 -16.97 -0.83 16.76
C ARG A 390 -18.18 -0.56 17.62
N VAL A 391 -18.42 -1.38 18.64
CA VAL A 391 -19.52 -1.19 19.60
C VAL A 391 -19.43 0.18 20.25
N LEU A 392 -18.26 0.56 20.83
CA LEU A 392 -18.10 1.88 21.44
C LEU A 392 -18.37 2.99 20.42
N LEU A 393 -17.69 2.93 19.28
CA LEU A 393 -17.77 3.98 18.25
C LEU A 393 -19.19 4.12 17.70
N TYR A 394 -19.85 3.02 17.35
CA TYR A 394 -21.21 3.05 16.78
C TYR A 394 -22.24 3.44 17.83
N TYR A 395 -22.06 3.05 19.09
CA TYR A 395 -22.94 3.50 20.16
C TYR A 395 -22.85 5.02 20.33
N PHE A 396 -21.63 5.57 20.51
CA PHE A 396 -21.46 7.00 20.73
C PHE A 396 -21.98 7.84 19.55
N ILE A 397 -21.73 7.40 18.32
CA ILE A 397 -22.11 8.18 17.13
C ILE A 397 -23.58 7.98 16.73
N PHE A 398 -24.17 6.80 16.94
CA PHE A 398 -25.48 6.44 16.39
C PHE A 398 -26.53 6.03 17.42
N ALA A 399 -26.28 6.05 18.73
CA ALA A 399 -27.38 5.82 19.66
C ALA A 399 -28.39 6.97 19.59
N SER A 400 -29.67 6.66 19.45
CA SER A 400 -30.77 7.63 19.40
C SER A 400 -32.07 7.01 19.89
N ARG A 401 -33.04 7.86 20.19
CA ARG A 401 -34.43 7.53 20.54
C ARG A 401 -35.43 8.03 19.49
N CYS A 402 -34.94 8.61 18.40
CA CYS A 402 -35.75 9.36 17.45
C CYS A 402 -35.71 8.69 16.07
N ASN A 403 -36.90 8.44 15.52
CA ASN A 403 -37.07 7.90 14.18
C ASN A 403 -37.32 9.05 13.19
N PRO A 404 -36.44 9.28 12.20
CA PRO A 404 -36.58 10.38 11.24
C PRO A 404 -37.78 10.22 10.29
N LEU A 405 -38.42 9.05 10.28
CA LEU A 405 -39.62 8.77 9.48
C LEU A 405 -40.93 8.98 10.26
N ASP A 406 -40.85 9.33 11.54
CA ASP A 406 -42.02 9.62 12.36
C ASP A 406 -42.61 11.00 11.97
N PRO A 407 -43.94 11.13 11.75
CA PRO A 407 -44.58 12.41 11.45
C PRO A 407 -44.29 13.53 12.46
N ASN A 408 -44.04 13.20 13.73
CA ASN A 408 -43.78 14.17 14.79
C ASN A 408 -42.27 14.31 15.11
N TYR A 409 -41.40 13.87 14.20
CA TYR A 409 -39.97 13.94 14.41
C TYR A 409 -39.46 15.39 14.51
N ASP A 410 -38.92 15.75 15.67
CA ASP A 410 -38.12 16.98 15.85
C ASP A 410 -36.62 16.66 15.74
N PRO A 411 -35.93 17.11 14.69
CA PRO A 411 -34.49 16.92 14.54
C PRO A 411 -33.64 17.43 15.71
N ASN A 412 -34.05 18.51 16.39
CA ASN A 412 -33.26 19.08 17.49
C ASN A 412 -33.11 18.11 18.66
N SER A 413 -34.07 17.20 18.84
CA SER A 413 -34.03 16.17 19.87
C SER A 413 -32.83 15.21 19.76
N GLU A 414 -32.18 15.12 18.59
CA GLU A 414 -30.94 14.34 18.42
C GLU A 414 -29.78 14.95 19.23
N LEU A 415 -29.70 16.28 19.29
CA LEU A 415 -28.66 17.03 20.00
C LEU A 415 -28.73 16.85 21.52
N GLU A 416 -29.89 16.43 22.03
CA GLU A 416 -30.14 16.28 23.47
C GLU A 416 -29.90 14.85 23.96
N TYR A 417 -29.74 13.86 23.09
CA TYR A 417 -29.63 12.47 23.54
C TYR A 417 -28.34 12.27 24.37
N PRO A 418 -28.42 11.78 25.62
CA PRO A 418 -27.29 11.72 26.55
C PRO A 418 -26.48 10.42 26.38
N ALA A 419 -25.74 10.30 25.27
CA ALA A 419 -25.06 9.04 24.95
C ALA A 419 -24.03 8.63 26.00
N LEU A 420 -23.26 9.56 26.56
CA LEU A 420 -22.24 9.25 27.56
C LEU A 420 -22.84 8.64 28.84
N GLU A 421 -23.86 9.30 29.39
CA GLU A 421 -24.55 8.86 30.61
C GLU A 421 -25.20 7.50 30.42
N ILE A 422 -25.95 7.31 29.33
CA ILE A 422 -26.60 6.02 29.05
C ILE A 422 -25.56 4.93 28.78
N PHE A 423 -24.46 5.26 28.09
CA PHE A 423 -23.37 4.30 27.87
C PHE A 423 -22.80 3.82 29.20
N GLN A 424 -22.43 4.75 30.10
CA GLN A 424 -21.82 4.43 31.39
C GLN A 424 -22.76 3.65 32.32
N THR A 425 -24.06 3.92 32.26
CA THR A 425 -25.03 3.28 33.16
C THR A 425 -25.61 1.98 32.62
N ARG A 426 -25.72 1.81 31.29
CA ARG A 426 -26.43 0.66 30.68
C ARG A 426 -25.59 -0.23 29.78
N VAL A 427 -24.47 0.26 29.24
CA VAL A 427 -23.66 -0.48 28.25
C VAL A 427 -22.35 -0.93 28.85
N LEU A 428 -21.58 0.02 29.42
CA LEU A 428 -20.27 -0.24 30.00
C LEU A 428 -20.29 -1.36 31.08
N PRO A 429 -21.24 -1.40 32.03
CA PRO A 429 -21.26 -2.44 33.05
C PRO A 429 -21.46 -3.85 32.48
N ILE A 430 -22.21 -3.98 31.38
CA ILE A 430 -22.42 -5.27 30.69
C ILE A 430 -21.12 -5.73 30.02
N LEU A 431 -20.39 -4.80 29.40
CA LEU A 431 -19.12 -5.09 28.73
C LEU A 431 -17.97 -5.38 29.71
N GLN A 432 -18.01 -4.78 30.91
CA GLN A 432 -17.13 -5.07 32.03
C GLN A 432 -17.47 -6.39 32.73
N GLY A 433 -18.74 -6.80 32.68
CA GLY A 433 -19.20 -8.06 33.28
C GLY A 433 -18.73 -9.32 32.55
N ASN A 434 -18.90 -10.47 33.19
CA ASN A 434 -18.43 -11.77 32.69
C ASN A 434 -19.51 -12.56 31.91
N ASN A 435 -20.70 -11.98 31.68
CA ASN A 435 -21.82 -12.68 31.04
C ASN A 435 -21.86 -12.45 29.52
N GLU A 436 -21.34 -13.41 28.76
CA GLU A 436 -21.28 -13.33 27.29
C GLU A 436 -22.66 -13.32 26.61
N GLU A 437 -23.68 -13.98 27.17
CA GLU A 437 -25.04 -13.95 26.60
C GLU A 437 -25.71 -12.58 26.79
N GLN A 438 -25.44 -11.89 27.90
CA GLN A 438 -25.87 -10.50 28.08
C GLN A 438 -25.17 -9.57 27.09
N LYS A 439 -23.88 -9.77 26.80
CA LYS A 439 -23.15 -8.99 25.78
C LYS A 439 -23.71 -9.21 24.37
N LYS A 440 -24.00 -10.47 24.00
CA LYS A 440 -24.69 -10.77 22.73
C LYS A 440 -26.06 -10.11 22.65
N THR A 441 -26.85 -10.18 23.73
CA THR A 441 -28.16 -9.52 23.83
C THR A 441 -28.06 -8.01 23.65
N LEU A 442 -27.06 -7.38 24.26
CA LEU A 442 -26.74 -5.96 24.06
C LEU A 442 -26.43 -5.66 22.59
N PHE A 443 -25.60 -6.47 21.93
CA PHE A 443 -25.25 -6.27 20.52
C PHE A 443 -26.46 -6.45 19.59
N TYR A 444 -27.30 -7.46 19.83
CA TYR A 444 -28.58 -7.61 19.14
C TYR A 444 -29.49 -6.39 19.33
N GLY A 445 -29.59 -5.89 20.56
CA GLY A 445 -30.35 -4.69 20.90
C GLY A 445 -29.87 -3.46 20.13
N MET A 446 -28.55 -3.26 20.04
CA MET A 446 -27.96 -2.17 19.26
C MET A 446 -28.27 -2.30 17.77
N VAL A 447 -28.07 -3.48 17.19
CA VAL A 447 -28.36 -3.74 15.76
C VAL A 447 -29.84 -3.51 15.45
N LYS A 448 -30.74 -3.96 16.34
CA LYS A 448 -32.18 -3.72 16.22
C LYS A 448 -32.51 -2.24 16.33
N GLY A 449 -31.98 -1.54 17.32
CA GLY A 449 -32.21 -0.10 17.53
C GLY A 449 -31.80 0.73 16.32
N PHE A 450 -30.64 0.47 15.71
CA PHE A 450 -30.21 1.20 14.52
C PHE A 450 -31.14 1.00 13.31
N LYS A 451 -31.79 -0.17 13.21
CA LYS A 451 -32.82 -0.44 12.19
C LYS A 451 -34.13 0.27 12.53
N GLU A 452 -34.57 0.19 13.79
CA GLU A 452 -35.81 0.79 14.29
C GLU A 452 -35.83 2.32 14.13
N PHE A 453 -34.72 2.98 14.46
CA PHE A 453 -34.57 4.44 14.35
C PHE A 453 -34.07 4.90 12.97
N ASN A 454 -34.16 4.04 11.94
CA ASN A 454 -33.87 4.33 10.54
C ASN A 454 -32.56 5.12 10.30
N PHE A 455 -31.47 4.72 10.94
CA PHE A 455 -30.19 5.44 10.85
C PHE A 455 -29.63 5.56 9.43
N ARG A 456 -29.98 4.62 8.55
CA ARG A 456 -29.63 4.71 7.12
C ARG A 456 -30.13 6.00 6.48
N GLU A 457 -31.32 6.48 6.87
CA GLU A 457 -31.87 7.73 6.33
C GLU A 457 -31.12 8.95 6.87
N LYS A 458 -30.75 8.95 8.16
CA LYS A 458 -29.91 10.02 8.75
C LYS A 458 -28.55 10.11 8.05
N ILE A 459 -27.89 8.96 7.84
CA ILE A 459 -26.60 8.87 7.13
C ILE A 459 -26.76 9.36 5.69
N LYS A 460 -27.80 8.93 4.98
CA LYS A 460 -28.07 9.37 3.61
C LYS A 460 -28.23 10.89 3.53
N ARG A 461 -29.08 11.49 4.38
CA ARG A 461 -29.31 12.94 4.40
C ARG A 461 -28.07 13.73 4.78
N LEU A 462 -27.31 13.29 5.80
CA LEU A 462 -26.02 13.90 6.14
C LEU A 462 -25.02 13.81 4.96
N GLY A 463 -24.98 12.66 4.29
CA GLY A 463 -24.16 12.46 3.09
C GLY A 463 -24.55 13.41 1.96
N GLU A 464 -25.85 13.62 1.73
CA GLU A 464 -26.37 14.57 0.74
C GLU A 464 -26.04 16.02 1.09
N LEU A 465 -26.20 16.44 2.35
CA LEU A 465 -25.77 17.76 2.82
C LEU A 465 -24.29 18.01 2.50
N LEU A 466 -23.42 17.11 2.95
CA LEU A 466 -21.98 17.25 2.77
C LEU A 466 -21.61 17.21 1.29
N LYS A 467 -22.22 16.32 0.50
CA LYS A 467 -22.05 16.32 -0.96
C LYS A 467 -22.41 17.69 -1.53
N ASN A 468 -23.59 18.22 -1.23
CA ASN A 468 -24.07 19.48 -1.79
C ASN A 468 -23.21 20.68 -1.38
N GLY A 469 -22.82 20.77 -0.10
CA GLY A 469 -21.90 21.80 0.35
C GLY A 469 -20.52 21.69 -0.30
N LEU A 470 -20.00 20.47 -0.44
CA LEU A 470 -18.78 20.20 -1.20
C LEU A 470 -18.95 20.37 -2.71
N LYS A 471 -20.17 20.56 -3.26
CA LYS A 471 -20.39 20.91 -4.68
C LYS A 471 -20.40 22.43 -4.92
N GLN A 472 -20.41 23.24 -3.86
CA GLN A 472 -20.49 24.70 -3.99
C GLN A 472 -19.38 25.27 -4.87
N GLN A 473 -19.79 26.24 -5.69
CA GLN A 473 -18.94 26.97 -6.62
C GLN A 473 -18.14 28.07 -5.92
N THR A 474 -18.65 28.61 -4.82
CA THR A 474 -17.93 29.56 -3.98
C THR A 474 -16.66 28.91 -3.40
N ILE A 475 -15.62 29.73 -3.25
CA ILE A 475 -14.37 29.33 -2.59
C ILE A 475 -14.61 29.44 -1.10
N LEU A 476 -14.34 28.38 -0.34
CA LEU A 476 -14.44 28.42 1.11
C LEU A 476 -13.34 29.32 1.68
N PRO A 477 -13.66 30.19 2.66
CA PRO A 477 -12.65 31.00 3.33
C PRO A 477 -11.57 30.13 3.99
N THR A 478 -10.34 30.63 4.03
CA THR A 478 -9.26 29.98 4.79
C THR A 478 -9.57 30.06 6.29
N GLY A 479 -9.47 28.91 6.98
CA GLY A 479 -9.58 28.85 8.44
C GLY A 479 -8.26 28.43 9.07
N THR A 480 -7.86 29.10 10.14
CA THR A 480 -6.70 28.73 10.98
C THR A 480 -7.17 28.51 12.41
N TYR A 481 -6.91 27.33 12.95
CA TYR A 481 -7.42 26.87 14.24
C TYR A 481 -6.24 26.52 15.16
N PRO A 482 -6.08 27.20 16.31
CA PRO A 482 -5.05 26.86 17.28
C PRO A 482 -5.35 25.53 17.95
N ILE A 483 -4.32 24.73 18.16
CA ILE A 483 -4.38 23.44 18.82
C ILE A 483 -3.24 23.30 19.82
N GLN A 484 -3.37 22.32 20.71
CA GLN A 484 -2.35 22.01 21.70
C GLN A 484 -2.21 20.52 21.86
N ILE A 485 -0.96 20.06 21.85
CA ILE A 485 -0.56 18.69 22.21
C ILE A 485 -0.22 18.73 23.69
N THR A 486 -0.70 17.77 24.46
CA THR A 486 -0.47 17.71 25.91
C THR A 486 0.00 16.32 26.30
N VAL A 487 1.20 16.25 26.90
CA VAL A 487 1.72 15.08 27.60
C VAL A 487 1.27 15.20 29.05
N ARG A 488 0.59 14.19 29.59
CA ARG A 488 -0.03 14.25 30.92
C ARG A 488 0.87 13.66 32.00
N LYS A 489 0.80 14.21 33.21
CA LYS A 489 1.59 13.74 34.38
C LYS A 489 1.31 12.29 34.78
N GLY A 490 0.17 11.73 34.37
CA GLY A 490 -0.16 10.31 34.63
C GLY A 490 0.78 9.28 33.99
N ILE A 491 1.74 9.70 33.15
CA ILE A 491 2.83 8.82 32.68
C ILE A 491 3.92 8.61 33.76
N LEU A 492 3.99 9.50 34.75
CA LEU A 492 4.98 9.40 35.83
C LEU A 492 4.66 8.22 36.74
N SER A 493 5.71 7.68 37.34
CA SER A 493 5.63 6.66 38.39
C SER A 493 5.28 7.28 39.75
N ASP A 494 5.10 6.42 40.76
CA ASP A 494 4.95 6.88 42.14
C ASP A 494 6.27 7.48 42.66
N THR A 495 6.19 8.54 43.47
CA THR A 495 7.36 9.27 43.99
C THR A 495 8.32 8.40 44.81
N ASP A 496 7.83 7.29 45.39
CA ASP A 496 8.66 6.32 46.12
C ASP A 496 9.59 5.49 45.20
N SER A 497 9.28 5.40 43.91
CA SER A 497 10.07 4.63 42.94
C SER A 497 11.13 5.46 42.20
N MET A 498 10.92 6.78 42.12
CA MET A 498 11.82 7.72 41.43
C MET A 498 13.25 7.76 41.98
N PRO A 499 13.53 7.59 43.30
CA PRO A 499 14.90 7.51 43.82
C PRO A 499 15.72 6.35 43.25
N ASN A 500 15.07 5.33 42.69
CA ASN A 500 15.73 4.20 42.02
C ASN A 500 15.90 4.42 40.50
N GLY A 501 15.73 5.65 40.01
CA GLY A 501 15.81 5.99 38.58
C GLY A 501 14.53 5.68 37.79
N VAL A 502 13.45 5.23 38.43
CA VAL A 502 12.20 4.89 37.75
C VAL A 502 11.26 6.09 37.78
N PHE A 503 11.34 6.98 36.79
CA PHE A 503 10.50 8.19 36.70
C PHE A 503 9.16 7.98 35.99
N PHE A 504 9.06 6.94 35.15
CA PHE A 504 7.89 6.67 34.31
C PHE A 504 7.29 5.31 34.66
N ASN A 505 5.99 5.16 34.42
CA ASN A 505 5.33 3.86 34.60
C ASN A 505 5.65 2.90 33.45
N GLU A 506 5.35 1.60 33.64
CA GLU A 506 5.68 0.52 32.71
C GLU A 506 5.06 0.67 31.30
N ASP A 507 4.05 1.54 31.12
CA ASP A 507 3.45 1.77 29.80
C ASP A 507 4.43 2.47 28.84
N ILE A 508 5.49 3.12 29.34
CA ILE A 508 6.50 3.78 28.51
C ILE A 508 7.20 2.82 27.54
N ILE A 509 7.40 1.57 27.97
CA ILE A 509 8.02 0.49 27.19
C ILE A 509 7.12 0.06 26.02
N ASN A 510 5.82 0.40 26.07
CA ASN A 510 4.86 0.08 25.01
C ASN A 510 4.31 1.37 24.36
N PRO A 511 4.87 1.80 23.22
CA PRO A 511 4.45 3.03 22.53
C PRO A 511 2.93 3.15 22.35
N LYS A 512 2.23 2.05 22.06
CA LYS A 512 0.77 2.05 21.86
C LYS A 512 -0.01 2.35 23.14
N LYS A 513 0.48 1.88 24.29
CA LYS A 513 -0.12 2.19 25.59
C LYS A 513 0.24 3.61 26.02
N CYS A 514 1.50 4.02 25.83
CA CYS A 514 1.97 5.37 26.13
C CYS A 514 1.12 6.47 25.44
N LEU A 515 0.59 6.20 24.24
CA LEU A 515 -0.31 7.12 23.54
C LEU A 515 -1.54 7.54 24.33
N ARG A 516 -1.95 6.83 25.38
CA ARG A 516 -3.06 7.25 26.24
C ARG A 516 -2.77 8.55 27.02
N TYR A 517 -1.49 8.86 27.26
CA TYR A 517 -1.06 10.03 28.02
C TYR A 517 -0.78 11.26 27.14
N ILE A 518 -0.81 11.09 25.81
CA ILE A 518 -0.66 12.17 24.85
C ILE A 518 -2.03 12.54 24.29
N SER A 519 -2.47 13.78 24.46
CA SER A 519 -3.76 14.28 23.97
C SER A 519 -3.59 15.46 23.03
N VAL A 520 -4.54 15.65 22.10
CA VAL A 520 -4.58 16.79 21.18
C VAL A 520 -5.96 17.43 21.30
N GLY A 521 -6.01 18.74 21.48
CA GLY A 521 -7.27 19.47 21.63
C GLY A 521 -7.17 20.95 21.32
N GLU A 522 -8.22 21.69 21.67
CA GLU A 522 -8.23 23.16 21.66
C GLU A 522 -7.15 23.70 22.62
N ALA A 523 -6.53 24.81 22.25
CA ALA A 523 -5.49 25.43 23.07
C ALA A 523 -6.09 25.97 24.38
N LYS A 524 -5.75 25.32 25.50
CA LYS A 524 -6.16 25.67 26.86
C LYS A 524 -5.13 25.18 27.88
N VAL A 525 -5.04 25.87 29.02
CA VAL A 525 -4.24 25.41 30.16
C VAL A 525 -4.84 24.12 30.70
N ASP A 526 -4.01 23.09 30.86
CA ASP A 526 -4.41 21.79 31.42
C ASP A 526 -3.61 21.54 32.72
N PRO A 527 -4.26 21.54 33.90
CA PRO A 527 -3.59 21.30 35.19
C PRO A 527 -2.92 19.94 35.31
N GLU A 528 -3.30 18.98 34.46
CA GLU A 528 -2.74 17.63 34.44
C GLU A 528 -1.61 17.48 33.41
N ALA A 529 -1.21 18.57 32.76
CA ALA A 529 -0.12 18.58 31.79
C ALA A 529 1.25 18.52 32.46
N LEU A 530 2.08 17.60 31.99
CA LEU A 530 3.52 17.60 32.19
C LEU A 530 4.20 18.56 31.20
N CYS A 531 3.76 18.52 29.93
CA CYS A 531 4.30 19.34 28.85
C CYS A 531 3.20 19.68 27.85
N GLN A 532 3.23 20.89 27.29
CA GLN A 532 2.26 21.32 26.29
C GLN A 532 2.92 21.96 25.06
N ILE A 533 2.72 21.34 23.90
CA ILE A 533 3.33 21.77 22.63
C ILE A 533 2.25 22.47 21.78
N PRO A 534 2.42 23.76 21.44
CA PRO A 534 1.44 24.51 20.65
C PRO A 534 1.49 24.13 19.17
N GLY A 535 0.35 24.26 18.49
CA GLY A 535 0.24 24.01 17.05
C GLY A 535 -0.91 24.76 16.40
N THR A 536 -1.02 24.65 15.08
CA THR A 536 -2.13 25.17 14.29
C THR A 536 -2.58 24.20 13.21
N ILE A 537 -3.89 24.19 12.95
CA ILE A 537 -4.51 23.51 11.81
C ILE A 537 -5.05 24.58 10.86
N LYS A 538 -4.54 24.60 9.64
CA LYS A 538 -4.99 25.49 8.57
C LYS A 538 -5.70 24.71 7.47
N ILE A 539 -6.85 25.21 7.04
CA ILE A 539 -7.69 24.61 5.99
C ILE A 539 -7.84 25.63 4.86
N GLU A 540 -7.54 25.22 3.62
CA GLU A 540 -7.59 26.08 2.43
C GLU A 540 -8.37 25.40 1.29
N ASP A 541 -9.16 26.17 0.53
CA ASP A 541 -9.86 25.72 -0.68
C ASP A 541 -9.11 26.21 -1.94
N ILE A 542 -8.29 25.34 -2.51
CA ILE A 542 -7.46 25.62 -3.68
C ILE A 542 -8.21 25.28 -4.96
N ARG A 543 -8.17 26.17 -5.95
CA ARG A 543 -8.87 26.04 -7.24
C ARG A 543 -7.89 25.95 -8.41
N TYR A 544 -8.20 25.04 -9.34
CA TYR A 544 -7.45 24.84 -10.58
C TYR A 544 -8.29 25.27 -11.77
N PHE A 545 -7.72 26.06 -12.67
CA PHE A 545 -8.36 26.59 -13.87
C PHE A 545 -7.67 26.02 -15.11
N THR A 546 -8.40 25.81 -16.19
CA THR A 546 -7.81 25.37 -17.46
C THR A 546 -7.02 26.50 -18.10
N ALA A 547 -5.79 26.22 -18.53
CA ALA A 547 -5.02 27.09 -19.42
C ALA A 547 -5.27 26.74 -20.90
N GLU A 548 -4.74 27.60 -21.78
CA GLU A 548 -4.83 27.44 -23.24
C GLU A 548 -3.88 26.36 -23.77
N SER A 549 -2.76 26.11 -23.08
CA SER A 549 -1.77 25.10 -23.49
C SER A 549 -2.37 23.70 -23.51
N ARG A 550 -2.24 23.05 -24.67
CA ARG A 550 -2.74 21.70 -24.95
C ARG A 550 -1.75 20.95 -25.82
N GLU A 551 -1.60 19.67 -25.55
CA GLU A 551 -0.80 18.79 -26.39
C GLU A 551 -1.66 17.67 -26.94
N GLU A 552 -1.40 17.33 -28.20
CA GLU A 552 -2.09 16.28 -28.92
C GLU A 552 -1.10 15.28 -29.50
N PHE A 553 -1.38 14.01 -29.31
CA PHE A 553 -0.57 12.94 -29.88
C PHE A 553 -1.39 11.69 -30.19
N THR A 554 -0.76 10.80 -30.94
CA THR A 554 -1.28 9.48 -31.29
C THR A 554 -0.31 8.41 -30.82
N TRP A 555 -0.80 7.20 -30.56
CA TRP A 555 0.08 6.08 -30.25
C TRP A 555 -0.39 4.75 -30.84
N LYS A 556 0.54 3.80 -30.98
CA LYS A 556 0.24 2.41 -31.34
C LYS A 556 1.30 1.46 -30.77
N TYR A 557 1.00 0.16 -30.75
CA TYR A 557 1.96 -0.84 -30.32
C TYR A 557 3.10 -1.01 -31.35
N GLN A 558 4.30 -1.32 -30.86
CA GLN A 558 5.44 -1.76 -31.65
C GLN A 558 5.66 -3.25 -31.40
N ILE A 559 5.01 -4.09 -32.22
CA ILE A 559 5.00 -5.55 -32.08
C ILE A 559 5.94 -6.28 -33.05
N SER A 560 6.63 -5.55 -33.93
CA SER A 560 7.47 -6.14 -34.97
C SER A 560 8.54 -7.06 -34.38
N GLY A 561 8.59 -8.30 -34.86
CA GLY A 561 9.56 -9.32 -34.45
C GLY A 561 9.35 -9.90 -33.05
N ILE A 562 8.27 -9.55 -32.33
CA ILE A 562 7.97 -10.09 -31.00
C ILE A 562 7.30 -11.46 -31.16
N LYS A 563 8.02 -12.51 -30.76
CA LYS A 563 7.48 -13.88 -30.67
C LYS A 563 6.63 -14.05 -29.40
N VAL A 564 5.75 -15.06 -29.35
CA VAL A 564 4.82 -15.24 -28.23
C VAL A 564 4.83 -16.68 -27.72
N LEU A 565 4.99 -16.87 -26.41
CA LEU A 565 4.74 -18.15 -25.72
C LEU A 565 3.52 -18.01 -24.80
N PRO A 566 2.31 -18.39 -25.24
CA PRO A 566 1.14 -18.31 -24.39
C PRO A 566 1.22 -19.29 -23.21
N VAL A 567 0.89 -18.81 -22.02
CA VAL A 567 0.84 -19.62 -20.79
C VAL A 567 -0.51 -19.48 -20.12
N LEU A 568 -1.11 -20.60 -19.74
CA LEU A 568 -2.41 -20.65 -19.09
C LEU A 568 -2.30 -21.25 -17.68
N TRP A 569 -2.83 -20.54 -16.70
CA TRP A 569 -3.08 -21.06 -15.35
C TRP A 569 -4.57 -21.31 -15.21
N THR A 570 -4.98 -22.56 -14.96
CA THR A 570 -6.40 -22.91 -14.96
C THR A 570 -6.77 -23.91 -13.87
N PRO A 571 -7.92 -23.73 -13.21
CA PRO A 571 -8.53 -24.81 -12.45
C PRO A 571 -8.78 -26.02 -13.35
N SER A 572 -8.65 -27.23 -12.80
CA SER A 572 -8.95 -28.50 -13.48
C SER A 572 -10.45 -28.75 -13.74
N ASP A 573 -11.26 -27.69 -13.75
CA ASP A 573 -12.72 -27.71 -13.92
C ASP A 573 -13.13 -27.85 -15.40
N THR A 574 -14.27 -28.48 -15.66
CA THR A 574 -14.80 -28.66 -17.01
C THR A 574 -15.08 -27.34 -17.72
N LYS A 575 -15.63 -26.33 -17.03
CA LYS A 575 -15.95 -25.02 -17.64
C LYS A 575 -14.70 -24.30 -18.12
N CYS A 576 -13.63 -24.34 -17.33
CA CYS A 576 -12.36 -23.75 -17.72
C CYS A 576 -11.73 -24.51 -18.89
N ARG A 577 -11.79 -25.86 -18.87
CA ARG A 577 -11.32 -26.71 -19.97
C ARG A 577 -12.04 -26.43 -21.29
N GLU A 578 -13.36 -26.23 -21.25
CA GLU A 578 -14.14 -25.82 -22.43
C GLU A 578 -13.72 -24.44 -22.94
N ALA A 579 -13.49 -23.48 -22.03
CA ALA A 579 -13.13 -22.11 -22.40
C ALA A 579 -11.81 -22.01 -23.21
N TYR A 580 -10.76 -22.73 -22.80
CA TYR A 580 -9.46 -22.67 -23.51
C TYR A 580 -9.27 -23.72 -24.61
N ARG A 581 -10.19 -24.70 -24.74
CA ARG A 581 -10.23 -25.61 -25.89
C ARG A 581 -11.01 -25.04 -27.08
N HIS A 582 -11.65 -23.88 -26.90
CA HIS A 582 -12.36 -23.19 -27.96
C HIS A 582 -11.42 -22.76 -29.10
N PRO A 583 -11.83 -22.82 -30.38
CA PRO A 583 -11.01 -22.37 -31.53
C PRO A 583 -10.51 -20.92 -31.48
N GLY A 584 -11.14 -20.09 -30.64
CA GLY A 584 -10.76 -18.68 -30.41
C GLY A 584 -9.63 -18.47 -29.40
N PHE A 585 -9.13 -19.55 -28.80
CA PHE A 585 -7.99 -19.56 -27.89
C PHE A 585 -6.76 -20.15 -28.60
N PRO A 586 -5.51 -19.75 -28.28
CA PRO A 586 -4.33 -20.35 -28.90
C PRO A 586 -4.33 -21.87 -28.78
N ASN A 587 -3.95 -22.57 -29.85
CA ASN A 587 -3.74 -24.01 -29.81
C ASN A 587 -2.36 -24.34 -29.24
N SER A 588 -1.35 -23.52 -29.53
CA SER A 588 0.02 -23.67 -29.04
C SER A 588 0.20 -22.94 -27.71
N LEU A 589 0.30 -23.67 -26.59
CA LEU A 589 0.48 -23.08 -25.25
C LEU A 589 1.01 -24.03 -24.17
N VAL A 590 1.49 -23.44 -23.07
CA VAL A 590 1.81 -24.14 -21.83
C VAL A 590 0.65 -24.01 -20.85
N VAL A 591 0.24 -25.09 -20.18
CA VAL A 591 -0.90 -25.11 -19.25
C VAL A 591 -0.47 -25.59 -17.86
N PHE A 592 -0.62 -24.75 -16.84
CA PHE A 592 -0.52 -25.13 -15.44
C PHE A 592 -1.92 -25.38 -14.88
N ALA A 593 -2.22 -26.64 -14.57
CA ALA A 593 -3.51 -27.07 -14.04
C ALA A 593 -3.45 -27.22 -12.51
N TYR A 594 -4.47 -26.73 -11.80
CA TYR A 594 -4.54 -26.80 -10.34
C TYR A 594 -5.94 -27.10 -9.80
N ASN A 595 -6.02 -27.58 -8.56
CA ASN A 595 -7.27 -27.77 -7.84
C ASN A 595 -7.67 -26.49 -7.09
N LYS A 596 -8.83 -25.93 -7.41
CA LYS A 596 -9.31 -24.67 -6.79
C LYS A 596 -9.75 -24.83 -5.33
N ASP A 597 -10.14 -26.04 -4.92
CA ASP A 597 -10.76 -26.32 -3.62
C ASP A 597 -9.73 -26.79 -2.56
N ILE A 598 -8.44 -26.87 -2.92
CA ILE A 598 -7.40 -27.44 -2.07
C ILE A 598 -6.92 -26.54 -0.92
N LEU A 599 -7.18 -25.23 -1.03
CA LEU A 599 -6.84 -24.23 -0.02
C LEU A 599 -8.12 -23.50 0.44
N GLY A 600 -8.16 -23.12 1.71
CA GLY A 600 -9.24 -22.32 2.30
C GLY A 600 -10.02 -23.07 3.39
N PRO A 601 -11.08 -22.46 3.94
CA PRO A 601 -11.91 -23.11 4.95
C PRO A 601 -12.71 -24.26 4.34
N ALA A 602 -12.90 -25.33 5.13
CA ALA A 602 -13.73 -26.46 4.74
C ALA A 602 -15.20 -26.02 4.59
N LYS A 603 -15.85 -26.42 3.50
CA LYS A 603 -17.28 -26.22 3.30
C LYS A 603 -18.06 -27.50 3.59
N ALA A 604 -19.28 -27.36 4.09
CA ALA A 604 -20.12 -28.49 4.48
C ALA A 604 -20.43 -29.47 3.33
N ASP A 605 -20.36 -29.01 2.09
CA ASP A 605 -20.68 -29.73 0.85
C ASP A 605 -19.44 -30.21 0.06
N GLN A 606 -18.21 -29.99 0.57
CA GLN A 606 -16.98 -30.37 -0.12
C GLN A 606 -16.63 -31.86 0.07
N LYS A 607 -16.32 -32.55 -1.04
CA LYS A 607 -15.91 -33.97 -1.06
C LYS A 607 -14.53 -34.22 -0.44
N GLU A 608 -13.61 -33.27 -0.54
CA GLU A 608 -12.27 -33.35 0.04
C GLU A 608 -12.08 -32.20 1.03
N LYS A 609 -11.44 -32.51 2.17
CA LYS A 609 -11.06 -31.46 3.14
C LYS A 609 -9.90 -30.64 2.57
N PRO A 610 -9.96 -29.30 2.63
CA PRO A 610 -8.82 -28.45 2.32
C PRO A 610 -7.61 -28.74 3.22
N LEU A 611 -6.43 -28.34 2.76
CA LEU A 611 -5.19 -28.42 3.54
C LEU A 611 -5.25 -27.51 4.78
N THR A 612 -4.63 -27.94 5.88
CA THR A 612 -4.38 -27.07 7.04
C THR A 612 -3.41 -25.93 6.67
N GLU A 613 -3.24 -24.93 7.52
CA GLU A 613 -2.33 -23.81 7.22
C GLU A 613 -0.88 -24.27 6.97
N SER A 614 -0.34 -25.12 7.85
CA SER A 614 1.00 -25.69 7.73
C SER A 614 1.18 -26.54 6.47
N GLN A 615 0.20 -27.38 6.14
CA GLN A 615 0.20 -28.14 4.88
C GLN A 615 0.08 -27.22 3.67
N GLY A 616 -0.70 -26.15 3.79
CA GLY A 616 -0.84 -25.11 2.79
C GLY A 616 0.48 -24.39 2.49
N PHE A 617 1.36 -24.17 3.48
CA PHE A 617 2.70 -23.64 3.22
C PHE A 617 3.49 -24.55 2.29
N THR A 618 3.56 -25.86 2.59
CA THR A 618 4.25 -26.86 1.76
C THR A 618 3.73 -26.89 0.33
N TYR A 619 2.41 -26.90 0.17
CA TYR A 619 1.77 -26.84 -1.13
C TYR A 619 2.22 -25.60 -1.92
N ARG A 620 2.19 -24.41 -1.30
CA ARG A 620 2.58 -23.14 -1.95
C ARG A 620 4.07 -23.10 -2.27
N PHE A 621 4.92 -23.62 -1.38
CA PHE A 621 6.38 -23.71 -1.58
C PHE A 621 6.72 -24.56 -2.81
N VAL A 622 6.15 -25.77 -2.91
CA VAL A 622 6.37 -26.69 -4.04
C VAL A 622 5.90 -26.06 -5.36
N TRP A 623 4.71 -25.46 -5.37
CA TRP A 623 4.19 -24.74 -6.53
C TRP A 623 5.11 -23.61 -6.97
N THR A 624 5.58 -22.81 -6.02
CA THR A 624 6.47 -21.67 -6.27
C THR A 624 7.77 -22.13 -6.93
N LEU A 625 8.44 -23.13 -6.33
CA LEU A 625 9.73 -23.64 -6.81
C LEU A 625 9.62 -24.32 -8.18
N LEU A 626 8.72 -25.30 -8.30
CA LEU A 626 8.66 -26.13 -9.51
C LEU A 626 8.15 -25.36 -10.72
N SER A 627 7.23 -24.40 -10.52
CA SER A 627 6.77 -23.55 -11.63
C SER A 627 7.91 -22.75 -12.23
N TYR A 628 8.77 -22.15 -11.39
CA TYR A 628 9.91 -21.38 -11.86
C TYR A 628 10.94 -22.25 -12.59
N ILE A 629 11.29 -23.41 -12.04
CA ILE A 629 12.25 -24.32 -12.70
C ILE A 629 11.68 -24.85 -14.03
N CYS A 630 10.37 -25.12 -14.11
CA CYS A 630 9.74 -25.49 -15.39
C CYS A 630 9.88 -24.38 -16.44
N PHE A 631 9.73 -23.10 -16.04
CA PHE A 631 9.99 -21.98 -16.94
C PHE A 631 11.47 -21.89 -17.34
N ASP A 632 12.40 -22.06 -16.40
CA ASP A 632 13.84 -22.05 -16.68
C ASP A 632 14.22 -23.08 -17.75
N ILE A 633 13.76 -24.33 -17.60
CA ILE A 633 13.99 -25.41 -18.57
C ILE A 633 13.36 -25.08 -19.92
N LEU A 634 12.10 -24.63 -19.95
CA LEU A 634 11.40 -24.33 -21.20
C LEU A 634 11.97 -23.11 -21.94
N LEU A 635 12.49 -22.14 -21.20
CA LEU A 635 13.03 -20.89 -21.74
C LEU A 635 14.55 -20.92 -21.93
N GLU A 636 15.18 -22.05 -21.68
CA GLU A 636 16.61 -22.23 -21.93
C GLU A 636 16.91 -21.93 -23.39
N ASN A 637 17.82 -20.98 -23.64
CA ASN A 637 18.20 -20.49 -24.97
C ASN A 637 17.02 -19.99 -25.83
N ALA A 638 15.91 -19.56 -25.22
CA ALA A 638 14.78 -18.98 -25.94
C ALA A 638 15.16 -17.62 -26.59
N PRO A 639 14.44 -17.18 -27.63
CA PRO A 639 14.69 -15.91 -28.29
C PRO A 639 14.61 -14.72 -27.33
N ASN A 640 15.53 -13.76 -27.44
CA ASN A 640 15.53 -12.56 -26.58
C ASN A 640 14.27 -11.68 -26.78
N ASN A 641 13.69 -11.66 -27.98
CA ASN A 641 12.48 -10.87 -28.28
C ASN A 641 11.18 -11.68 -28.10
N LEU A 642 11.03 -12.32 -26.93
CA LEU A 642 9.89 -13.16 -26.58
C LEU A 642 8.92 -12.43 -25.64
N PHE A 643 7.62 -12.58 -25.89
CA PHE A 643 6.55 -12.20 -24.98
C PHE A 643 5.82 -13.43 -24.42
N ILE A 644 5.67 -13.49 -23.11
CA ILE A 644 5.07 -14.59 -22.36
C ILE A 644 3.80 -14.07 -21.68
N PRO A 645 2.64 -14.05 -22.37
CA PRO A 645 1.38 -13.70 -21.73
C PRO A 645 0.93 -14.84 -20.83
N GLN A 646 0.81 -14.56 -19.53
CA GLN A 646 0.31 -15.50 -18.53
C GLN A 646 -1.18 -15.25 -18.23
N ILE A 647 -2.04 -16.03 -18.85
CA ILE A 647 -3.49 -15.95 -18.70
C ILE A 647 -3.93 -16.81 -17.53
N ARG A 648 -4.80 -16.29 -16.66
CA ARG A 648 -5.43 -17.07 -15.60
C ARG A 648 -6.93 -17.17 -15.82
N LEU A 649 -7.48 -18.37 -15.68
CA LEU A 649 -8.92 -18.56 -15.62
C LEU A 649 -9.37 -18.66 -14.17
N HIS A 650 -10.50 -18.03 -13.87
CA HIS A 650 -11.08 -18.00 -12.53
C HIS A 650 -12.57 -18.37 -12.59
N LEU A 651 -13.00 -19.16 -11.62
CA LEU A 651 -14.39 -19.50 -11.37
C LEU A 651 -14.94 -18.67 -10.19
N GLY A 652 -14.10 -18.28 -9.25
CA GLY A 652 -14.44 -17.37 -8.16
C GLY A 652 -14.83 -15.97 -8.64
N ASN A 653 -15.65 -15.27 -7.86
CA ASN A 653 -16.03 -13.89 -8.18
C ASN A 653 -15.01 -12.88 -7.62
N GLN A 654 -15.24 -11.58 -7.83
CA GLN A 654 -14.29 -10.55 -7.40
C GLN A 654 -14.19 -10.40 -5.89
N ASN A 655 -15.30 -10.58 -5.20
CA ASN A 655 -15.40 -10.33 -3.77
C ASN A 655 -15.09 -11.58 -2.94
N ASN A 656 -15.24 -12.76 -3.53
CA ASN A 656 -14.99 -14.04 -2.91
C ASN A 656 -14.28 -14.98 -3.91
N PRO A 657 -12.98 -14.72 -4.21
CA PRO A 657 -12.17 -15.62 -5.01
C PRO A 657 -11.82 -16.89 -4.22
N PHE A 658 -11.63 -18.02 -4.91
CA PHE A 658 -11.09 -19.21 -4.23
C PHE A 658 -9.66 -18.94 -3.75
N HIS A 659 -9.25 -19.50 -2.60
CA HIS A 659 -7.92 -19.25 -2.03
C HIS A 659 -6.78 -19.72 -2.93
N ALA A 660 -6.95 -20.87 -3.60
CA ALA A 660 -5.98 -21.36 -4.58
C ALA A 660 -5.88 -20.44 -5.81
N GLU A 661 -7.01 -19.93 -6.31
CA GLU A 661 -7.02 -18.94 -7.39
C GLU A 661 -6.29 -17.65 -6.99
N LYS A 662 -6.46 -17.18 -5.75
CA LYS A 662 -5.75 -16.02 -5.21
C LYS A 662 -4.25 -16.28 -5.16
N PHE A 663 -3.82 -17.42 -4.61
CA PHE A 663 -2.40 -17.81 -4.58
C PHE A 663 -1.78 -17.88 -5.98
N ILE A 664 -2.42 -18.55 -6.94
CA ILE A 664 -1.92 -18.65 -8.32
C ILE A 664 -1.89 -17.27 -9.02
N ALA A 665 -2.86 -16.40 -8.71
CA ALA A 665 -2.83 -15.02 -9.19
C ALA A 665 -1.61 -14.23 -8.70
N HIS A 666 -1.20 -14.45 -7.45
CA HIS A 666 -0.02 -13.83 -6.88
C HIS A 666 1.27 -14.44 -7.46
N LEU A 667 1.37 -15.77 -7.48
CA LEU A 667 2.53 -16.50 -8.00
C LEU A 667 2.85 -16.12 -9.45
N SER A 668 1.85 -16.10 -10.32
CA SER A 668 2.04 -15.72 -11.74
C SER A 668 2.46 -14.25 -11.93
N LYS A 669 2.13 -13.34 -11.01
CA LYS A 669 2.68 -11.97 -10.99
C LYS A 669 4.16 -11.99 -10.60
N SER A 670 4.54 -12.73 -9.56
CA SER A 670 5.95 -12.87 -9.13
C SER A 670 6.81 -13.52 -10.21
N LEU A 671 6.32 -14.58 -10.84
CA LEU A 671 6.99 -15.22 -11.99
C LEU A 671 7.09 -14.28 -13.18
N SER A 672 6.03 -13.51 -13.49
CA SER A 672 6.12 -12.50 -14.55
C SER A 672 7.19 -11.46 -14.25
N HIS A 673 7.35 -11.02 -13.00
CA HIS A 673 8.43 -10.11 -12.62
C HIS A 673 9.81 -10.72 -12.80
N LEU A 674 10.04 -11.97 -12.41
CA LEU A 674 11.35 -12.63 -12.60
C LEU A 674 11.67 -12.87 -14.08
N LEU A 675 10.71 -13.35 -14.86
CA LEU A 675 10.91 -13.60 -16.30
C LEU A 675 11.21 -12.32 -17.08
N ARG A 676 10.76 -11.17 -16.57
CA ARG A 676 10.97 -9.86 -17.20
C ARG A 676 12.39 -9.32 -17.10
N GLU A 677 13.27 -9.98 -16.38
CA GLU A 677 14.70 -9.67 -16.39
C GLU A 677 15.34 -9.96 -17.76
N LYS A 678 14.80 -10.95 -18.48
CA LYS A 678 15.30 -11.37 -19.80
C LYS A 678 14.26 -11.28 -20.93
N TYR A 679 12.99 -11.55 -20.63
CA TYR A 679 11.90 -11.61 -21.60
C TYR A 679 10.86 -10.51 -21.35
N ARG A 680 9.78 -10.45 -22.15
CA ARG A 680 8.58 -9.71 -21.77
C ARG A 680 7.59 -10.69 -21.17
N SER A 681 7.09 -10.44 -19.98
CA SER A 681 6.05 -11.28 -19.37
C SER A 681 5.06 -10.40 -18.63
N ASN A 682 3.79 -10.78 -18.64
CA ASN A 682 2.80 -10.16 -17.77
C ASN A 682 1.68 -11.14 -17.51
N SER A 683 0.88 -10.91 -16.47
CA SER A 683 -0.14 -11.86 -16.06
C SER A 683 -1.50 -11.20 -15.80
N GLN A 684 -2.57 -11.81 -16.33
CA GLN A 684 -3.93 -11.29 -16.19
C GLN A 684 -4.95 -12.41 -16.00
N GLY A 685 -5.92 -12.17 -15.10
CA GLY A 685 -7.01 -13.09 -14.81
C GLY A 685 -8.32 -12.74 -15.50
N PHE A 686 -9.04 -13.76 -15.96
CA PHE A 686 -10.37 -13.67 -16.58
C PHE A 686 -11.35 -14.59 -15.84
N ARG A 687 -12.47 -14.03 -15.38
CA ARG A 687 -13.52 -14.77 -14.67
C ARG A 687 -14.50 -15.35 -15.66
N ILE A 688 -14.48 -16.67 -15.84
CA ILE A 688 -15.25 -17.36 -16.89
C ILE A 688 -16.76 -17.19 -16.69
N ASN A 689 -17.23 -17.19 -15.44
CA ASN A 689 -18.66 -17.07 -15.14
C ASN A 689 -19.25 -15.68 -15.44
N ASN A 690 -18.42 -14.62 -15.51
CA ASN A 690 -18.86 -13.22 -15.65
C ASN A 690 -18.06 -12.49 -16.76
N LEU A 691 -17.90 -13.13 -17.92
CA LEU A 691 -17.23 -12.53 -19.07
C LEU A 691 -18.14 -11.50 -19.76
N SER A 692 -17.55 -10.36 -20.12
CA SER A 692 -18.20 -9.34 -20.95
C SER A 692 -17.15 -8.75 -21.89
N LYS A 693 -17.60 -8.16 -23.00
CA LYS A 693 -16.71 -7.43 -23.92
C LYS A 693 -15.87 -6.37 -23.19
N PHE A 694 -16.45 -5.70 -22.20
CA PHE A 694 -15.75 -4.69 -21.41
C PHE A 694 -14.64 -5.29 -20.53
N THR A 695 -14.95 -6.35 -19.77
CA THR A 695 -13.98 -7.00 -18.88
C THR A 695 -12.86 -7.69 -19.65
N ILE A 696 -13.16 -8.29 -20.80
CA ILE A 696 -12.16 -8.88 -21.70
C ILE A 696 -11.21 -7.81 -22.23
N ASN A 697 -11.75 -6.73 -22.81
CA ASN A 697 -10.94 -5.66 -23.40
C ASN A 697 -9.99 -5.01 -22.38
N ASN A 698 -10.47 -4.75 -21.16
CA ASN A 698 -9.63 -4.18 -20.11
C ASN A 698 -8.55 -5.18 -19.64
N GLY A 699 -8.92 -6.47 -19.50
CA GLY A 699 -7.96 -7.51 -19.18
C GLY A 699 -6.85 -7.62 -20.22
N LEU A 700 -7.19 -7.61 -21.52
CA LEU A 700 -6.20 -7.66 -22.59
C LEU A 700 -5.30 -6.41 -22.60
N ALA A 701 -5.87 -5.21 -22.44
CA ALA A 701 -5.07 -3.99 -22.38
C ALA A 701 -4.07 -4.00 -21.21
N SER A 702 -4.48 -4.53 -20.04
CA SER A 702 -3.59 -4.77 -18.90
C SER A 702 -2.50 -5.78 -19.23
N LEU A 703 -2.86 -6.94 -19.80
CA LEU A 703 -1.93 -8.01 -20.18
C LEU A 703 -0.85 -7.50 -21.15
N TYR A 704 -1.23 -6.72 -22.16
CA TYR A 704 -0.33 -6.17 -23.18
C TYR A 704 0.37 -4.86 -22.77
N SER A 705 0.20 -4.38 -21.54
CA SER A 705 0.81 -3.12 -21.07
C SER A 705 2.35 -3.13 -21.06
N VAL A 706 2.97 -4.30 -21.09
CA VAL A 706 4.44 -4.48 -21.16
C VAL A 706 5.00 -4.46 -22.58
N LEU A 707 4.14 -4.36 -23.61
CA LEU A 707 4.59 -4.26 -24.99
C LEU A 707 5.07 -2.83 -25.32
N PRO A 708 6.12 -2.68 -26.15
CA PRO A 708 6.61 -1.36 -26.55
C PRO A 708 5.57 -0.54 -27.31
N LYS A 709 5.61 0.79 -27.17
CA LYS A 709 4.65 1.73 -27.78
C LYS A 709 5.36 2.86 -28.51
N LYS A 710 4.81 3.26 -29.65
CA LYS A 710 5.25 4.42 -30.45
C LYS A 710 4.28 5.56 -30.26
N PHE A 711 4.78 6.75 -30.00
CA PHE A 711 4.02 7.99 -29.88
C PHE A 711 4.44 8.98 -30.96
N ARG A 712 3.48 9.75 -31.47
CA ARG A 712 3.70 10.82 -32.45
C ARG A 712 2.83 12.02 -32.08
N PHE A 713 3.48 13.16 -31.85
CA PHE A 713 2.82 14.43 -31.59
C PHE A 713 2.18 15.00 -32.86
N SER A 714 1.10 15.76 -32.68
CA SER A 714 0.42 16.48 -33.75
C SER A 714 1.25 17.68 -34.21
N GLN A 715 0.93 18.25 -35.38
CA GLN A 715 1.63 19.43 -35.91
C GLN A 715 1.54 20.67 -35.00
N ASN A 716 0.51 20.75 -34.14
CA ASN A 716 0.29 21.86 -33.22
C ASN A 716 0.95 21.65 -31.85
N SER A 717 1.70 20.55 -31.66
CA SER A 717 2.37 20.22 -30.41
C SER A 717 3.85 19.99 -30.66
N ALA A 718 4.71 20.71 -29.94
CA ALA A 718 6.15 20.54 -30.07
C ALA A 718 6.57 19.16 -29.53
N PRO A 719 7.22 18.29 -30.34
CA PRO A 719 7.73 17.03 -29.84
C PRO A 719 8.94 17.26 -28.91
N PRO A 720 9.19 16.34 -27.96
CA PRO A 720 10.37 16.39 -27.12
C PRO A 720 11.67 16.38 -27.94
N THR A 721 12.71 17.05 -27.46
CA THR A 721 14.03 17.11 -28.14
C THR A 721 15.06 16.11 -27.59
N LEU A 722 14.93 15.72 -26.32
CA LEU A 722 15.82 14.79 -25.62
C LEU A 722 15.87 13.42 -26.30
N ASP A 723 17.05 12.96 -26.69
CA ASP A 723 17.20 11.71 -27.44
C ASP A 723 16.86 10.45 -26.62
N LYS A 724 17.33 10.38 -25.37
CA LYS A 724 17.21 9.19 -24.51
C LYS A 724 16.98 9.55 -23.05
N LEU A 725 15.95 8.96 -22.45
CA LEU A 725 15.67 8.99 -21.01
C LEU A 725 15.45 7.57 -20.51
N ALA A 726 16.07 7.22 -19.38
CA ALA A 726 15.74 6.02 -18.63
C ALA A 726 14.90 6.38 -17.40
N ILE A 727 13.81 5.66 -17.17
CA ILE A 727 13.00 5.73 -15.95
C ILE A 727 13.26 4.45 -15.17
N ILE A 728 13.81 4.57 -13.97
CA ILE A 728 14.09 3.45 -13.07
C ILE A 728 13.15 3.58 -11.89
N VAL A 729 12.29 2.58 -11.66
CA VAL A 729 11.38 2.54 -10.52
C VAL A 729 11.89 1.48 -9.54
N VAL A 730 12.05 1.83 -8.27
CA VAL A 730 12.61 0.93 -7.26
C VAL A 730 11.76 0.89 -5.99
N SER A 731 11.69 -0.29 -5.39
CA SER A 731 11.09 -0.55 -4.09
C SER A 731 11.81 -1.72 -3.40
N SER A 732 11.44 -2.01 -2.17
CA SER A 732 11.88 -3.21 -1.46
C SER A 732 10.74 -3.80 -0.65
N ARG A 733 10.86 -5.10 -0.37
CA ARG A 733 10.03 -5.79 0.61
C ARG A 733 10.91 -6.62 1.51
N GLU A 734 10.66 -6.53 2.81
CA GLU A 734 11.36 -7.34 3.80
C GLU A 734 11.24 -8.84 3.49
N SER A 735 12.33 -9.57 3.73
CA SER A 735 12.39 -11.03 3.60
C SER A 735 12.65 -11.70 4.95
N ASP A 736 13.45 -11.07 5.81
CA ASP A 736 13.85 -11.61 7.12
C ASP A 736 13.90 -10.51 8.18
N ALA A 737 13.13 -10.67 9.26
CA ALA A 737 13.12 -9.78 10.41
C ALA A 737 12.51 -10.39 11.67
N LYS A 738 12.85 -9.78 12.80
CA LYS A 738 12.24 -10.02 14.11
C LYS A 738 11.31 -8.87 14.53
N TYR A 739 10.27 -9.20 15.31
CA TYR A 739 9.51 -8.25 16.11
C TYR A 739 10.47 -7.53 17.08
N ASP A 740 10.28 -6.23 17.27
CA ASP A 740 10.98 -5.39 18.25
C ASP A 740 12.52 -5.37 18.18
N ASN A 741 13.10 -5.68 17.01
CA ASN A 741 14.55 -5.59 16.82
C ASN A 741 15.01 -4.12 16.81
N ARG A 742 15.72 -3.71 17.88
CA ARG A 742 16.32 -2.37 18.03
C ARG A 742 17.27 -2.03 16.87
N ASN A 743 17.99 -3.02 16.33
CA ASN A 743 18.88 -2.81 15.17
C ASN A 743 18.16 -3.15 13.85
N ARG A 744 17.49 -2.15 13.27
CA ARG A 744 16.78 -2.28 11.98
C ARG A 744 17.71 -2.63 10.82
N GLN A 745 18.97 -2.17 10.84
CA GLN A 745 19.95 -2.39 9.78
C GLN A 745 20.35 -3.87 9.60
N SER A 746 20.10 -4.71 10.61
CA SER A 746 20.35 -6.16 10.57
C SER A 746 19.33 -6.97 9.76
N ARG A 747 18.23 -6.35 9.31
CA ARG A 747 17.17 -7.00 8.53
C ARG A 747 17.62 -7.28 7.09
N LYS A 748 16.97 -8.24 6.43
CA LYS A 748 17.13 -8.48 4.99
C LYS A 748 15.88 -8.10 4.22
N ALA A 749 16.07 -7.56 3.02
CA ALA A 749 15.00 -7.21 2.12
C ALA A 749 15.32 -7.62 0.68
N ASN A 750 14.28 -7.98 -0.06
CA ASN A 750 14.32 -8.14 -1.50
C ASN A 750 14.06 -6.78 -2.15
N VAL A 751 15.04 -6.27 -2.88
CA VAL A 751 14.93 -5.12 -3.77
C VAL A 751 14.22 -5.57 -5.02
N ILE A 752 13.34 -4.72 -5.52
CA ILE A 752 12.49 -4.99 -6.66
C ILE A 752 12.43 -3.71 -7.49
N GLY A 753 12.67 -3.82 -8.79
CA GLY A 753 12.53 -2.65 -9.66
C GLY A 753 12.25 -2.97 -11.12
N GLU A 754 12.01 -1.90 -11.86
CA GLU A 754 11.66 -1.93 -13.28
C GLU A 754 12.34 -0.77 -14.01
N VAL A 755 12.81 -1.07 -15.21
CA VAL A 755 13.45 -0.12 -16.12
C VAL A 755 12.55 0.11 -17.31
N ILE A 756 12.23 1.37 -17.57
CA ILE A 756 11.53 1.81 -18.77
C ILE A 756 12.44 2.74 -19.53
N THR A 757 12.60 2.50 -20.81
CA THR A 757 13.39 3.36 -21.68
C THR A 757 12.51 4.15 -22.61
N VAL A 758 12.91 5.40 -22.82
CA VAL A 758 12.29 6.31 -23.79
C VAL A 758 13.37 6.73 -24.78
N GLN A 759 13.09 6.54 -26.06
CA GLN A 759 14.00 6.89 -27.15
C GLN A 759 13.27 7.69 -28.22
N ARG A 760 13.83 8.83 -28.61
CA ARG A 760 13.42 9.55 -29.80
C ARG A 760 14.12 8.96 -31.02
N THR A 761 13.35 8.66 -32.05
CA THR A 761 13.89 8.26 -33.36
C THR A 761 14.18 9.50 -34.22
N PRO A 762 14.98 9.38 -35.30
CA PRO A 762 15.26 10.50 -36.21
C PRO A 762 14.03 11.17 -36.85
N ASN A 763 12.87 10.50 -36.85
CA ASN A 763 11.62 11.01 -37.41
C ASN A 763 10.65 11.53 -36.32
N ASP A 764 11.18 11.98 -35.17
CA ASP A 764 10.40 12.49 -34.03
C ASP A 764 9.36 11.52 -33.45
N ILE A 765 9.50 10.22 -33.73
CA ILE A 765 8.69 9.18 -33.09
C ILE A 765 9.35 8.83 -31.76
N ILE A 766 8.57 8.91 -30.68
CA ILE A 766 9.01 8.51 -29.35
C ILE A 766 8.65 7.03 -29.14
N VAL A 767 9.64 6.21 -28.82
CA VAL A 767 9.49 4.78 -28.52
C VAL A 767 9.65 4.60 -27.02
N LEU A 768 8.61 4.12 -26.36
CA LEU A 768 8.65 3.74 -24.95
C LEU A 768 8.67 2.21 -24.84
N THR A 769 9.69 1.69 -24.15
CA THR A 769 9.92 0.26 -23.98
C THR A 769 10.05 -0.08 -22.49
N PRO A 770 9.12 -0.85 -21.91
CA PRO A 770 9.35 -1.52 -20.63
C PRO A 770 10.49 -2.55 -20.83
N LEU A 771 11.71 -2.15 -20.49
CA LEU A 771 12.93 -2.85 -20.90
C LEU A 771 13.11 -4.15 -20.13
N LEU A 772 13.20 -4.05 -18.80
CA LEU A 772 13.42 -5.18 -17.91
C LEU A 772 12.92 -4.89 -16.49
N THR A 773 12.91 -5.92 -15.68
CA THR A 773 12.78 -5.86 -14.22
C THR A 773 14.01 -6.46 -13.56
N PHE A 774 14.21 -6.15 -12.29
CA PHE A 774 15.28 -6.75 -11.49
C PHE A 774 14.77 -7.07 -10.07
N SER A 775 15.43 -8.04 -9.43
CA SER A 775 15.27 -8.32 -8.01
C SER A 775 16.54 -8.90 -7.40
N GLU A 776 16.84 -8.49 -6.17
CA GLU A 776 18.03 -8.94 -5.43
C GLU A 776 17.83 -8.84 -3.91
N ASN A 777 18.42 -9.75 -3.12
CA ASN A 777 18.34 -9.77 -1.66
C ASN A 777 19.58 -9.12 -1.03
N TYR A 778 19.37 -8.17 -0.12
CA TYR A 778 20.43 -7.49 0.62
C TYR A 778 20.10 -7.37 2.11
N SER A 779 21.13 -7.19 2.94
CA SER A 779 20.93 -6.56 4.25
C SER A 779 20.48 -5.11 4.05
N LEU A 780 19.73 -4.53 4.99
CA LEU A 780 19.33 -3.12 4.86
C LEU A 780 20.54 -2.16 4.84
N LYS A 781 21.62 -2.52 5.53
CA LYS A 781 22.89 -1.78 5.49
C LYS A 781 23.46 -1.71 4.06
N ASP A 782 23.55 -2.86 3.39
CA ASP A 782 24.11 -2.91 2.03
C ASP A 782 23.14 -2.28 1.02
N LEU A 783 21.84 -2.47 1.23
CA LEU A 783 20.79 -1.91 0.39
C LEU A 783 20.86 -0.39 0.31
N TYR A 784 20.98 0.28 1.47
CA TYR A 784 20.97 1.74 1.54
C TYR A 784 22.37 2.38 1.40
N GLY A 785 23.41 1.56 1.19
CA GLY A 785 24.79 1.97 0.93
C GLY A 785 25.13 1.99 -0.56
N GLU A 786 25.57 0.85 -1.10
CA GLU A 786 26.01 0.69 -2.49
C GLU A 786 25.40 -0.58 -3.12
N PRO A 787 24.09 -0.61 -3.45
CA PRO A 787 23.43 -1.80 -3.95
C PRO A 787 23.87 -2.14 -5.39
N PRO A 788 24.61 -3.26 -5.63
CA PRO A 788 25.19 -3.56 -6.94
C PRO A 788 24.19 -3.63 -8.09
N ILE A 789 23.01 -4.22 -7.86
CA ILE A 789 21.99 -4.38 -8.91
C ILE A 789 21.55 -3.04 -9.53
N LEU A 790 21.52 -1.96 -8.73
CA LEU A 790 21.16 -0.63 -9.21
C LEU A 790 22.32 0.01 -9.98
N ILE A 791 23.55 -0.12 -9.46
CA ILE A 791 24.78 0.40 -10.08
C ILE A 791 25.01 -0.26 -11.44
N ASP A 792 24.85 -1.58 -11.52
CA ASP A 792 24.97 -2.36 -12.76
C ASP A 792 23.89 -1.96 -13.76
N THR A 793 22.65 -1.76 -13.30
CA THR A 793 21.55 -1.32 -14.17
C THR A 793 21.84 0.04 -14.80
N VAL A 794 22.29 1.03 -14.02
CA VAL A 794 22.66 2.36 -14.53
C VAL A 794 23.85 2.26 -15.47
N SER A 795 24.89 1.50 -15.11
CA SER A 795 26.07 1.30 -15.95
C SER A 795 25.75 0.62 -17.28
N ASN A 796 24.82 -0.35 -17.28
CA ASN A 796 24.36 -1.03 -18.50
C ASN A 796 23.61 -0.07 -19.44
N LEU A 797 22.76 0.79 -18.89
CA LEU A 797 22.04 1.82 -19.66
C LEU A 797 23.01 2.91 -20.15
N TYR A 798 23.96 3.33 -19.34
CA TYR A 798 25.00 4.28 -19.73
C TYR A 798 25.76 3.81 -20.99
N ARG A 799 26.16 2.54 -21.01
CA ARG A 799 26.80 1.89 -22.18
C ARG A 799 25.90 1.84 -23.41
N GLN A 800 24.58 1.86 -23.24
CA GLN A 800 23.60 1.97 -24.33
C GLN A 800 23.35 3.42 -24.79
N GLY A 801 24.09 4.39 -24.24
CA GLY A 801 24.03 5.79 -24.61
C GLY A 801 22.99 6.62 -23.86
N TYR A 802 22.43 6.11 -22.75
CA TYR A 802 21.57 6.91 -21.89
C TYR A 802 22.43 7.83 -21.02
N ARG A 803 22.00 9.08 -20.85
CA ARG A 803 22.65 10.08 -19.99
C ARG A 803 21.72 10.68 -18.94
N HIS A 804 20.42 10.61 -19.16
CA HIS A 804 19.42 11.12 -18.23
C HIS A 804 18.65 9.96 -17.58
N PHE A 805 18.56 10.00 -16.25
CA PHE A 805 17.95 8.95 -15.44
C PHE A 805 16.92 9.55 -14.48
N LEU A 806 15.64 9.30 -14.73
CA LEU A 806 14.56 9.59 -13.80
C LEU A 806 14.45 8.43 -12.81
N TYR A 807 14.97 8.60 -11.60
CA TYR A 807 15.06 7.56 -10.59
C TYR A 807 13.92 7.73 -9.57
N ILE A 808 12.95 6.82 -9.61
CA ILE A 808 11.67 6.92 -8.91
C ILE A 808 11.58 5.91 -7.77
N ALA A 809 11.29 6.38 -6.56
CA ALA A 809 11.02 5.52 -5.40
C ALA A 809 9.80 6.01 -4.60
N GLN A 810 9.38 5.20 -3.62
CA GLN A 810 8.34 5.61 -2.67
C GLN A 810 8.80 6.85 -1.88
N ALA A 811 7.86 7.71 -1.51
CA ALA A 811 8.14 8.95 -0.81
C ALA A 811 8.87 8.73 0.53
N PRO A 812 9.97 9.46 0.80
CA PRO A 812 10.77 9.37 2.01
C PRO A 812 10.15 10.21 3.15
N HIS A 813 8.86 10.00 3.42
CA HIS A 813 8.19 10.79 4.46
C HIS A 813 8.54 10.27 5.84
N THR A 814 8.89 11.18 6.74
CA THR A 814 8.92 10.91 8.16
C THR A 814 7.51 11.05 8.73
N SER A 815 7.21 10.32 9.80
CA SER A 815 6.00 10.57 10.61
C SER A 815 6.42 11.22 11.92
N THR A 816 7.54 11.95 11.90
CA THR A 816 8.20 12.48 13.08
C THR A 816 8.03 13.98 13.15
N LEU A 817 7.96 14.53 14.37
CA LEU A 817 7.96 15.97 14.62
C LEU A 817 9.37 16.58 14.52
N HIS A 818 10.40 15.75 14.35
CA HIS A 818 11.82 16.09 14.41
C HIS A 818 12.24 16.70 15.75
N ILE A 819 11.67 16.19 16.85
CA ILE A 819 12.08 16.53 18.21
C ILE A 819 13.43 15.86 18.53
N THR A 820 13.63 14.62 18.07
CA THR A 820 14.85 13.85 18.33
C THR A 820 15.87 13.99 17.19
N LYS A 821 17.18 14.01 17.53
CA LYS A 821 18.28 14.25 16.55
C LYS A 821 18.72 13.00 15.77
N THR A 822 18.21 11.82 16.10
CA THR A 822 18.79 10.52 15.72
C THR A 822 18.41 9.98 14.33
N GLU A 823 17.50 10.62 13.58
CA GLU A 823 16.97 10.07 12.32
C GLU A 823 17.30 10.87 11.04
N GLN A 824 18.29 11.77 11.06
CA GLN A 824 18.50 12.70 9.93
C GLN A 824 18.84 12.03 8.59
N ASP A 825 19.36 10.80 8.57
CA ASP A 825 19.74 10.09 7.32
C ASP A 825 18.92 8.81 7.03
N GLU A 826 18.19 8.23 7.99
CA GLU A 826 17.52 6.93 7.80
C GLU A 826 16.20 7.02 7.02
N GLY A 827 15.55 8.18 6.96
CA GLY A 827 14.24 8.37 6.32
C GLY A 827 14.27 8.43 4.79
N LEU A 828 15.45 8.62 4.18
CA LEU A 828 15.58 8.83 2.73
C LEU A 828 15.58 7.53 1.92
N TYR A 829 15.85 6.39 2.55
CA TYR A 829 15.84 5.05 1.94
C TYR A 829 16.56 5.03 0.57
N PHE A 830 15.83 4.71 -0.51
CA PHE A 830 16.36 4.65 -1.87
C PHE A 830 16.84 5.99 -2.43
N MET A 831 16.52 7.10 -1.79
CA MET A 831 16.94 8.46 -2.14
C MET A 831 18.12 8.96 -1.31
N SER A 832 18.75 8.08 -0.52
CA SER A 832 19.90 8.44 0.31
C SER A 832 21.05 9.00 -0.54
N PRO A 833 21.85 9.93 0.02
CA PRO A 833 22.98 10.49 -0.71
C PRO A 833 23.98 9.39 -1.12
N SER A 834 24.17 8.38 -0.27
CA SER A 834 25.04 7.22 -0.53
C SER A 834 24.65 6.48 -1.80
N ILE A 835 23.36 6.12 -1.96
CA ILE A 835 22.89 5.45 -3.17
C ILE A 835 23.08 6.35 -4.38
N ILE A 836 22.61 7.59 -4.31
CA ILE A 836 22.64 8.50 -5.46
C ILE A 836 24.07 8.74 -5.95
N ASN A 837 25.03 8.90 -5.04
CA ASN A 837 26.45 8.96 -5.38
C ASN A 837 26.95 7.66 -6.04
N ALA A 838 26.60 6.51 -5.47
CA ALA A 838 27.01 5.21 -5.98
C ALA A 838 26.52 4.96 -7.42
N LEU A 839 25.32 5.43 -7.77
CA LEU A 839 24.76 5.33 -9.12
C LEU A 839 25.53 6.19 -10.15
N GLY A 840 26.02 7.35 -9.73
CA GLY A 840 26.81 8.28 -10.58
C GLY A 840 28.31 7.94 -10.65
N LYS A 841 28.81 7.13 -9.72
CA LYS A 841 30.22 6.76 -9.59
C LYS A 841 30.77 6.21 -10.92
N ASN A 842 31.87 6.80 -11.39
CA ASN A 842 32.55 6.50 -12.66
C ASN A 842 31.85 6.97 -13.96
N HIS A 843 30.72 7.69 -13.87
CA HIS A 843 29.98 8.19 -15.04
C HIS A 843 29.78 9.72 -14.95
N GLY A 844 30.83 10.49 -15.18
CA GLY A 844 30.82 11.94 -14.91
C GLY A 844 29.87 12.80 -15.77
N ASP A 845 29.31 12.24 -16.85
CA ASP A 845 28.41 12.94 -17.78
C ASP A 845 26.94 12.50 -17.66
N ILE A 846 26.60 11.63 -16.70
CA ILE A 846 25.20 11.27 -16.46
C ILE A 846 24.53 12.22 -15.48
N LYS A 847 23.22 12.38 -15.64
CA LYS A 847 22.33 13.13 -14.76
C LYS A 847 21.30 12.20 -14.16
N ILE A 848 21.27 12.14 -12.83
CA ILE A 848 20.31 11.37 -12.04
C ILE A 848 19.34 12.35 -11.39
N TYR A 849 18.05 12.07 -11.54
CA TYR A 849 16.96 12.86 -10.98
C TYR A 849 16.19 12.00 -9.96
N PRO A 850 16.48 12.13 -8.65
CA PRO A 850 15.75 11.42 -7.60
C PRO A 850 14.33 11.98 -7.47
N VAL A 851 13.31 11.16 -7.66
CA VAL A 851 11.90 11.59 -7.70
C VAL A 851 11.03 10.66 -6.87
N PHE A 852 10.15 11.22 -6.05
CA PHE A 852 9.08 10.48 -5.39
C PHE A 852 7.73 10.97 -5.84
N PHE A 853 6.70 10.18 -5.56
CA PHE A 853 5.34 10.54 -5.87
C PHE A 853 4.41 10.34 -4.68
N ASN A 854 3.34 11.15 -4.65
CA ASN A 854 2.25 11.06 -3.69
C ASN A 854 0.91 11.17 -4.40
N LYS A 855 -0.13 10.62 -3.77
CA LYS A 855 -1.50 10.68 -4.28
C LYS A 855 -2.41 11.46 -3.36
N TYR A 856 -2.91 12.58 -3.84
CA TYR A 856 -3.96 13.36 -3.17
C TYR A 856 -5.25 13.36 -4.00
N TYR A 857 -6.29 14.00 -3.48
CA TYR A 857 -7.64 13.91 -4.06
C TYR A 857 -8.25 15.28 -4.28
N VAL A 858 -8.89 15.44 -5.44
CA VAL A 858 -9.55 16.67 -5.87
C VAL A 858 -10.96 16.37 -6.35
N ARG A 859 -11.82 17.39 -6.35
CA ARG A 859 -13.17 17.29 -6.88
C ARG A 859 -13.28 18.08 -8.19
N LYS A 860 -13.96 17.50 -9.19
CA LYS A 860 -14.34 18.23 -10.40
C LYS A 860 -15.46 19.23 -10.12
N VAL A 861 -15.27 20.46 -10.56
CA VAL A 861 -16.27 21.54 -10.41
C VAL A 861 -17.14 21.65 -11.66
N LYS A 862 -16.54 21.58 -12.85
CA LYS A 862 -17.24 21.58 -14.15
C LYS A 862 -17.32 20.16 -14.74
N ASP A 863 -18.47 19.83 -15.33
CA ASP A 863 -18.62 18.63 -16.15
C ASP A 863 -17.88 18.82 -17.48
N MET A 864 -16.70 18.23 -17.58
CA MET A 864 -15.92 18.21 -18.81
C MET A 864 -16.56 17.23 -19.81
N LYS A 865 -17.02 17.73 -20.95
CA LYS A 865 -17.72 16.93 -21.99
C LYS A 865 -16.83 15.85 -22.62
N GLN A 866 -15.50 16.02 -22.57
CA GLN A 866 -14.49 15.06 -23.01
C GLN A 866 -13.60 14.64 -21.84
N GLN A 867 -13.20 13.38 -21.82
CA GLN A 867 -12.22 12.88 -20.85
C GLN A 867 -10.83 13.41 -21.24
N GLN A 868 -10.33 14.39 -20.51
CA GLN A 868 -9.04 15.05 -20.78
C GLN A 868 -8.03 14.70 -19.69
N SER A 869 -6.79 14.36 -20.05
CA SER A 869 -5.71 14.27 -19.06
C SER A 869 -5.27 15.70 -18.72
N LEU A 870 -5.17 16.05 -17.45
CA LEU A 870 -4.82 17.41 -17.03
C LEU A 870 -3.49 17.40 -16.28
N TYR A 871 -2.77 18.52 -16.28
CA TYR A 871 -1.49 18.60 -15.57
C TYR A 871 -1.18 20.01 -15.06
N VAL A 872 -0.34 20.11 -14.04
CA VAL A 872 0.31 21.36 -13.62
C VAL A 872 1.81 21.10 -13.59
N GLN A 873 2.60 21.93 -14.29
CA GLN A 873 4.06 21.81 -14.35
C GLN A 873 4.82 23.07 -13.92
N GLU A 874 4.09 24.16 -13.67
CA GLU A 874 4.68 25.42 -13.22
C GLU A 874 5.03 25.30 -11.73
N THR A 875 6.32 25.18 -11.42
CA THR A 875 6.77 24.97 -10.04
C THR A 875 6.36 26.12 -9.13
N ALA A 876 6.36 27.36 -9.63
CA ALA A 876 5.90 28.54 -8.89
C ALA A 876 4.40 28.49 -8.52
N GLU A 877 3.59 27.71 -9.24
CA GLU A 877 2.21 27.45 -8.86
C GLU A 877 2.11 26.28 -7.88
N LEU A 878 2.92 25.23 -8.08
CA LEU A 878 2.96 24.05 -7.22
C LEU A 878 3.48 24.34 -5.81
N THR A 879 4.37 25.33 -5.65
CA THR A 879 4.77 25.82 -4.32
C THR A 879 3.61 26.41 -3.52
N ARG A 880 2.50 26.80 -4.15
CA ARG A 880 1.28 27.21 -3.43
C ARG A 880 0.58 26.00 -2.78
N LEU A 881 0.73 24.81 -3.36
CA LEU A 881 0.21 23.57 -2.80
C LEU A 881 1.07 23.10 -1.64
N SER A 882 2.39 23.12 -1.80
CA SER A 882 3.36 22.76 -0.77
C SER A 882 4.48 23.79 -0.76
N GLN A 883 4.45 24.71 0.21
CA GLN A 883 5.50 25.70 0.37
C GLN A 883 6.52 25.16 1.36
N ASP A 884 7.69 24.83 0.85
CA ASP A 884 8.86 24.56 1.67
C ASP A 884 9.75 25.83 1.66
N PRO A 885 9.82 26.58 2.77
CA PRO A 885 10.63 27.79 2.88
C PRO A 885 12.12 27.55 2.61
N GLN A 886 12.63 26.34 2.87
CA GLN A 886 14.03 25.97 2.63
C GLN A 886 14.21 25.22 1.30
N GLN A 887 13.12 24.98 0.55
CA GLN A 887 13.09 24.27 -0.73
C GLN A 887 13.80 22.92 -0.69
N GLN A 888 13.62 22.15 0.38
CA GLN A 888 14.22 20.84 0.60
C GLN A 888 13.44 19.74 -0.10
N ALA A 889 12.11 19.81 -0.11
CA ALA A 889 11.23 18.96 -0.90
C ALA A 889 10.36 19.82 -1.83
N VAL A 890 10.51 19.65 -3.14
CA VAL A 890 9.85 20.51 -4.13
C VAL A 890 8.94 19.70 -5.05
N VAL A 891 7.64 20.01 -5.02
CA VAL A 891 6.66 19.50 -5.98
C VAL A 891 6.88 20.19 -7.32
N PHE A 892 7.15 19.43 -8.38
CA PHE A 892 7.45 19.99 -9.70
C PHE A 892 6.47 19.55 -10.80
N PHE A 893 5.63 18.53 -10.56
CA PHE A 893 4.64 18.09 -11.54
C PHE A 893 3.42 17.41 -10.91
N ASN A 894 2.22 17.82 -11.32
CA ASN A 894 0.96 17.15 -10.95
C ASN A 894 0.24 16.63 -12.18
N LEU A 895 -0.24 15.39 -12.13
CA LEU A 895 -1.01 14.73 -13.17
C LEU A 895 -2.41 14.34 -12.67
N PHE A 896 -3.42 14.57 -13.52
CA PHE A 896 -4.83 14.34 -13.21
C PHE A 896 -5.48 13.50 -14.30
N ASN A 897 -6.24 12.47 -13.90
CA ASN A 897 -7.06 11.74 -14.85
C ASN A 897 -8.44 12.41 -14.97
N GLY A 898 -8.80 12.95 -16.14
CA GLY A 898 -10.12 13.54 -16.36
C GLY A 898 -11.26 12.53 -16.45
N ILE A 899 -11.10 11.31 -15.93
CA ILE A 899 -12.10 10.25 -16.01
C ILE A 899 -13.31 10.59 -15.14
N SER A 900 -14.47 10.81 -15.76
CA SER A 900 -15.76 10.77 -15.08
C SER A 900 -16.41 9.43 -15.38
N VAL A 901 -16.61 8.57 -14.37
CA VAL A 901 -17.32 7.31 -14.55
C VAL A 901 -18.81 7.60 -14.47
N LYS A 902 -19.52 7.51 -15.60
CA LYS A 902 -20.99 7.57 -15.63
C LYS A 902 -21.55 6.19 -15.31
N GLY A 903 -22.50 6.09 -14.37
CA GLY A 903 -23.15 4.83 -13.98
C GLY A 903 -23.86 4.92 -12.62
N LYS A 904 -24.45 3.81 -12.15
CA LYS A 904 -25.06 3.69 -10.80
C LYS A 904 -24.06 4.03 -9.68
N ASP A 905 -22.76 3.85 -9.95
CA ASP A 905 -21.65 4.12 -9.03
C ASP A 905 -21.03 5.53 -9.23
N ALA A 906 -21.71 6.45 -9.94
CA ALA A 906 -21.23 7.83 -10.08
C ALA A 906 -21.06 8.52 -8.71
N ASP A 907 -21.86 8.10 -7.72
CA ASP A 907 -21.74 8.53 -6.33
C ASP A 907 -20.54 7.92 -5.58
N ASP A 908 -20.00 6.77 -6.02
CA ASP A 908 -18.86 6.10 -5.39
C ASP A 908 -17.50 6.77 -5.72
N ARG A 909 -17.44 7.64 -6.74
CA ARG A 909 -16.22 8.38 -7.13
C ARG A 909 -16.40 9.89 -7.07
N PHE A 910 -16.89 10.38 -5.92
CA PHE A 910 -17.03 11.82 -5.63
C PHE A 910 -15.70 12.61 -5.73
N TYR A 911 -14.57 11.94 -5.47
CA TYR A 911 -13.22 12.49 -5.61
C TYR A 911 -12.44 11.80 -6.74
N ASN A 912 -11.53 12.56 -7.35
CA ASN A 912 -10.60 12.12 -8.38
C ASN A 912 -9.19 12.19 -7.81
N GLY A 913 -8.34 11.22 -8.14
CA GLY A 913 -6.96 11.21 -7.68
C GLY A 913 -6.08 12.17 -8.49
N VAL A 914 -5.03 12.65 -7.85
CA VAL A 914 -3.94 13.41 -8.47
C VAL A 914 -2.63 12.73 -8.11
N MET A 915 -1.77 12.52 -9.10
CA MET A 915 -0.40 12.06 -8.88
C MET A 915 0.49 13.30 -8.79
N SER A 916 1.22 13.44 -7.68
CA SER A 916 2.09 14.57 -7.36
C SER A 916 3.53 14.10 -7.33
N TYR A 917 4.37 14.66 -8.19
CA TYR A 917 5.81 14.36 -8.27
C TYR A 917 6.63 15.42 -7.57
N SER A 918 7.57 14.95 -6.77
CA SER A 918 8.46 15.79 -5.97
C SER A 918 9.90 15.28 -6.04
N THR A 919 10.85 16.17 -5.82
CA THR A 919 12.29 15.87 -5.68
C THR A 919 12.79 16.45 -4.37
N LEU A 920 13.92 15.92 -3.89
CA LEU A 920 14.68 16.49 -2.79
C LEU A 920 15.79 17.41 -3.33
N LEU A 921 16.12 18.48 -2.61
CA LEU A 921 17.16 19.46 -2.96
C LEU A 921 17.91 19.94 -1.71
N GLY A 922 19.01 20.67 -1.92
CA GLY A 922 19.73 21.42 -0.91
C GLY A 922 20.54 20.51 0.01
N LYS A 923 20.21 20.55 1.31
CA LYS A 923 20.94 19.83 2.37
C LYS A 923 20.96 18.31 2.21
N PHE A 924 20.15 17.76 1.31
CA PHE A 924 20.07 16.32 1.08
C PHE A 924 21.14 15.77 0.12
N TYR A 925 21.75 16.59 -0.74
CA TYR A 925 22.80 16.12 -1.65
C TYR A 925 24.09 16.97 -1.62
N PRO A 926 24.61 17.39 -0.44
CA PRO A 926 25.78 18.23 -0.37
C PRO A 926 27.00 17.52 -0.98
N GLY A 927 27.52 18.04 -2.10
CA GLY A 927 28.68 17.47 -2.78
C GLY A 927 28.46 16.10 -3.45
N VAL A 928 27.20 15.61 -3.50
CA VAL A 928 26.85 14.30 -4.07
C VAL A 928 26.32 14.43 -5.49
N LEU A 929 25.42 15.38 -5.72
CA LEU A 929 24.97 15.78 -7.04
C LEU A 929 25.21 17.27 -7.18
N ASP A 930 25.45 17.72 -8.41
CA ASP A 930 25.32 19.14 -8.70
C ASP A 930 23.82 19.49 -8.66
N ASP A 931 23.37 19.91 -7.48
CA ASP A 931 22.02 20.39 -7.17
C ASP A 931 21.53 21.41 -8.20
N GLN A 932 22.45 22.13 -8.83
CA GLN A 932 22.16 23.03 -9.93
C GLN A 932 21.53 22.29 -11.12
N ASN A 933 21.98 21.08 -11.46
CA ASN A 933 21.39 20.29 -12.55
C ASN A 933 19.94 19.89 -12.25
N ILE A 934 19.62 19.43 -11.04
CA ILE A 934 18.22 19.11 -10.69
C ILE A 934 17.37 20.38 -10.76
N ARG A 935 17.88 21.51 -10.25
CA ARG A 935 17.18 22.78 -10.30
C ARG A 935 16.94 23.27 -11.73
N GLN A 936 17.94 23.22 -12.61
CA GLN A 936 17.80 23.64 -14.01
C GLN A 936 16.93 22.69 -14.84
N ASP A 937 17.02 21.39 -14.58
CA ASP A 937 16.39 20.37 -15.43
C ASP A 937 14.98 19.96 -14.96
N LEU A 938 14.62 20.15 -13.69
CA LEU A 938 13.29 19.79 -13.16
C LEU A 938 12.52 20.95 -12.51
N ILE A 939 13.20 21.93 -11.92
CA ILE A 939 12.53 22.98 -11.13
C ILE A 939 12.26 24.22 -11.99
N TYR A 940 13.31 24.82 -12.54
CA TYR A 940 13.23 25.99 -13.41
C TYR A 940 12.66 25.63 -14.77
N GLN A 941 12.07 26.62 -15.44
CA GLN A 941 11.51 26.41 -16.76
C GLN A 941 12.64 26.27 -17.79
N SER A 942 12.74 25.09 -18.39
CA SER A 942 13.73 24.76 -19.42
C SER A 942 13.12 23.80 -20.46
N PRO A 943 13.66 23.76 -21.69
CA PRO A 943 13.23 22.77 -22.69
C PRO A 943 13.39 21.32 -22.20
N LEU A 944 14.49 21.04 -21.50
CA LEU A 944 14.76 19.71 -20.95
C LEU A 944 13.73 19.30 -19.88
N LYS A 945 13.29 20.23 -19.02
CA LYS A 945 12.17 19.97 -18.09
C LYS A 945 10.93 19.55 -18.85
N ASN A 946 10.54 20.29 -19.89
CA ASN A 946 9.37 19.95 -20.69
C ASN A 946 9.51 18.56 -21.33
N ASP A 947 10.67 18.23 -21.89
CA ASP A 947 10.94 16.91 -22.47
C ASP A 947 10.77 15.78 -21.44
N ILE A 948 11.33 15.94 -20.24
CA ILE A 948 11.22 14.95 -19.15
C ILE A 948 9.75 14.78 -18.72
N LEU A 949 9.01 15.88 -18.55
CA LEU A 949 7.60 15.84 -18.12
C LEU A 949 6.67 15.27 -19.21
N GLN A 950 6.95 15.55 -20.48
CA GLN A 950 6.26 14.93 -21.61
C GLN A 950 6.53 13.42 -21.63
N TYR A 951 7.78 12.97 -21.48
CA TYR A 951 8.13 11.56 -21.40
C TYR A 951 7.49 10.83 -20.21
N LEU A 952 7.47 11.48 -19.04
CA LEU A 952 6.75 10.96 -17.89
C LEU A 952 5.25 10.83 -18.19
N THR A 953 4.63 11.84 -18.81
CA THR A 953 3.22 11.79 -19.22
C THR A 953 2.95 10.64 -20.20
N LEU A 954 3.80 10.45 -21.20
CA LEU A 954 3.69 9.33 -22.15
C LEU A 954 3.80 7.97 -21.45
N PHE A 955 4.62 7.86 -20.39
CA PHE A 955 4.68 6.66 -19.55
C PHE A 955 3.35 6.37 -18.84
N HIS A 956 2.65 7.38 -18.33
CA HIS A 956 1.30 7.15 -17.77
C HIS A 956 0.30 6.68 -18.83
N PHE A 957 0.35 7.21 -20.05
CA PHE A 957 -0.47 6.72 -21.17
C PHE A 957 -0.07 5.31 -21.59
N SER A 958 1.23 4.97 -21.54
CA SER A 958 1.73 3.65 -21.90
C SER A 958 1.23 2.57 -20.95
N ARG A 959 0.81 2.91 -19.72
CA ARG A 959 0.26 1.96 -18.75
C ARG A 959 -1.26 1.85 -18.76
N PHE A 960 -1.97 2.65 -19.54
CA PHE A 960 -3.43 2.67 -19.46
C PHE A 960 -4.09 1.38 -19.97
N GLU A 961 -5.16 0.98 -19.26
CA GLU A 961 -5.77 -0.37 -19.34
C GLU A 961 -7.16 -0.38 -19.98
N LYS A 962 -7.63 0.71 -20.63
CA LYS A 962 -8.92 0.69 -21.35
C LYS A 962 -8.76 0.99 -22.84
N ASN A 963 -9.57 0.31 -23.66
CA ASN A 963 -9.54 0.41 -25.13
C ASN A 963 -10.34 1.58 -25.73
N GLN A 964 -11.04 2.39 -24.92
CA GLN A 964 -11.87 3.53 -25.39
C GLN A 964 -11.74 4.72 -24.44
N ASN A 965 -11.71 5.94 -24.99
CA ASN A 965 -11.56 7.22 -24.26
C ASN A 965 -10.40 7.17 -23.27
N MET A 966 -9.19 6.97 -23.79
CA MET A 966 -8.00 6.82 -22.98
C MET A 966 -7.64 8.13 -22.26
N CYS A 967 -7.41 8.03 -20.96
CA CYS A 967 -6.72 9.06 -20.17
C CYS A 967 -5.43 8.46 -19.62
N ILE A 968 -4.64 9.25 -18.91
CA ILE A 968 -3.51 8.71 -18.15
C ILE A 968 -3.96 7.64 -17.14
N LYS A 969 -3.18 6.56 -16.98
CA LYS A 969 -3.24 5.73 -15.76
C LYS A 969 -2.61 6.57 -14.66
N LEU A 970 -3.37 6.93 -13.63
CA LEU A 970 -2.87 7.85 -12.62
C LEU A 970 -1.68 7.29 -11.86
N ASP A 971 -1.75 6.01 -11.47
CA ASP A 971 -0.66 5.32 -10.78
C ASP A 971 -0.07 4.23 -11.68
N PRO A 972 1.01 4.53 -12.43
CA PRO A 972 1.68 3.55 -13.27
C PRO A 972 2.58 2.60 -12.47
N TYR A 973 2.75 2.83 -11.15
CA TYR A 973 3.69 2.13 -10.28
C TYR A 973 3.03 1.07 -9.40
N ASP A 974 1.70 0.99 -9.36
CA ASP A 974 0.91 0.02 -8.55
C ASP A 974 1.44 -1.44 -8.60
N ASN A 975 2.09 -1.84 -9.70
CA ASN A 975 2.68 -3.17 -9.85
C ASN A 975 3.97 -3.39 -9.03
N LEU A 976 4.68 -2.32 -8.65
CA LEU A 976 5.92 -2.33 -7.88
C LEU A 976 5.78 -1.69 -6.49
N ILE A 977 5.02 -0.60 -6.38
CA ILE A 977 4.84 0.18 -5.15
C ILE A 977 3.35 0.18 -4.81
N GLY A 978 2.99 -0.31 -3.62
CA GLY A 978 1.59 -0.39 -3.16
C GLY A 978 1.20 -1.74 -2.55
N GLU A 979 -0.07 -1.88 -2.19
CA GLU A 979 -0.63 -3.10 -1.55
C GLU A 979 -0.86 -4.25 -2.55
N GLU A 980 -1.01 -3.92 -3.83
CA GLU A 980 -1.18 -4.89 -4.93
C GLU A 980 0.12 -5.10 -5.73
N SER A 981 1.24 -4.59 -5.19
CA SER A 981 2.55 -4.71 -5.82
C SER A 981 3.06 -6.14 -5.80
N VAL A 982 3.95 -6.49 -6.72
CA VAL A 982 4.59 -7.81 -6.74
C VAL A 982 5.26 -8.14 -5.41
N GLY A 983 5.89 -7.17 -4.75
CA GLY A 983 6.48 -7.35 -3.43
C GLY A 983 5.43 -7.64 -2.34
N ALA A 984 4.25 -7.02 -2.39
CA ALA A 984 3.15 -7.32 -1.46
C ALA A 984 2.58 -8.73 -1.69
N LEU A 985 2.31 -9.05 -2.96
CA LEU A 985 1.60 -10.26 -3.34
C LEU A 985 2.46 -11.52 -3.20
N SER A 986 3.78 -11.36 -3.16
CA SER A 986 4.73 -12.47 -2.96
C SER A 986 4.80 -12.98 -1.53
N ILE A 987 4.11 -12.34 -0.57
CA ILE A 987 4.07 -12.75 0.83
C ILE A 987 2.92 -13.73 1.07
N PHE A 988 3.20 -14.84 1.74
CA PHE A 988 2.18 -15.73 2.29
C PHE A 988 2.62 -16.32 3.64
N PRO A 989 1.68 -16.81 4.48
CA PRO A 989 2.00 -17.35 5.79
C PRO A 989 2.98 -18.53 5.70
N GLN A 990 3.98 -18.51 6.57
CA GLN A 990 4.92 -19.62 6.77
C GLN A 990 4.22 -20.78 7.51
N MET A 991 4.89 -21.93 7.64
CA MET A 991 4.39 -23.09 8.41
C MET A 991 4.08 -22.78 9.89
N SER A 992 4.71 -21.73 10.43
CA SER A 992 4.59 -21.23 11.80
C SER A 992 3.59 -20.07 11.84
N PRO A 993 2.61 -20.09 12.77
CA PRO A 993 1.65 -19.01 12.91
C PRO A 993 2.35 -17.65 13.16
N GLY A 994 1.89 -16.61 12.47
CA GLY A 994 2.37 -15.24 12.65
C GLY A 994 3.73 -14.92 12.02
N VAL A 995 4.32 -15.85 11.25
CA VAL A 995 5.56 -15.64 10.48
C VAL A 995 5.24 -15.60 9.00
N ASP A 996 5.77 -14.60 8.30
CA ASP A 996 5.63 -14.43 6.85
C ASP A 996 6.79 -15.07 6.05
N PHE A 997 6.48 -15.55 4.84
CA PHE A 997 7.44 -16.03 3.85
C PHE A 997 7.36 -15.18 2.57
N ASN A 998 8.51 -14.73 2.07
CA ASN A 998 8.61 -13.93 0.84
C ASN A 998 9.04 -14.79 -0.36
N SER A 999 8.09 -15.24 -1.16
CA SER A 999 8.37 -16.13 -2.29
C SER A 999 9.24 -15.54 -3.40
N LEU A 1000 9.19 -14.23 -3.63
CA LEU A 1000 10.04 -13.57 -4.64
C LEU A 1000 11.49 -13.50 -4.17
N ALA A 1001 11.72 -13.25 -2.89
CA ALA A 1001 13.05 -13.30 -2.29
C ALA A 1001 13.66 -14.70 -2.39
N PHE A 1002 12.88 -15.74 -2.07
CA PHE A 1002 13.30 -17.13 -2.25
C PHE A 1002 13.62 -17.48 -3.71
N LEU A 1003 12.72 -17.14 -4.65
CA LEU A 1003 12.95 -17.39 -6.07
C LEU A 1003 14.12 -16.58 -6.65
N THR A 1004 14.46 -15.45 -6.05
CA THR A 1004 15.66 -14.69 -6.41
C THR A 1004 16.93 -15.49 -6.11
N GLU A 1005 16.99 -16.22 -4.99
CA GLU A 1005 18.10 -17.14 -4.68
C GLU A 1005 18.11 -18.36 -5.62
N VAL A 1006 16.94 -18.93 -5.93
CA VAL A 1006 16.84 -20.02 -6.90
C VAL A 1006 17.36 -19.57 -8.27
N LYS A 1007 16.97 -18.37 -8.73
CA LYS A 1007 17.44 -17.77 -9.99
C LYS A 1007 18.97 -17.67 -10.04
N LYS A 1008 19.61 -17.20 -8.97
CA LYS A 1008 21.08 -17.09 -8.91
C LYS A 1008 21.75 -18.44 -9.18
N VAL A 1009 21.26 -19.49 -8.51
CA VAL A 1009 21.77 -20.85 -8.71
C VAL A 1009 21.63 -21.30 -10.17
N LEU A 1010 20.48 -21.03 -10.79
CA LEU A 1010 20.21 -21.47 -12.16
C LEU A 1010 20.94 -20.65 -13.23
N ASN A 1011 21.28 -19.39 -12.94
CA ASN A 1011 21.99 -18.49 -13.84
C ASN A 1011 23.52 -18.69 -13.84
N VAL A 1012 24.11 -19.25 -12.77
CA VAL A 1012 25.53 -19.65 -12.75
C VAL A 1012 25.67 -20.91 -13.59
N ARG A 1013 25.92 -20.74 -14.90
CA ARG A 1013 26.26 -21.87 -15.77
C ARG A 1013 27.71 -22.30 -15.47
N VAL A 1014 27.86 -23.52 -14.93
CA VAL A 1014 29.12 -24.29 -14.91
C VAL A 1014 29.39 -24.82 -16.31
#